data_AF-A0A3A9W4W5-F1
#
_entry.id   AF-A0A3A9W4W5-F1
#
_cell.length_a   1.000
_cell.length_b   1.000
_cell.length_c   1.000
_cell.angle_alpha   90.00
_cell.angle_beta   90.00
_cell.angle_gamma   90.00
#
_symmetry.space_group_name_H-M   'P 1'
#
loop_
_entity.id
_entity.type
_entity.pdbx_description
1 polymer ?
#
loop_
_entity_poly.entity_id
_entity_poly.type
_entity_poly.pdbx_seq_one_letter_code
_entity_poly.pdbx_strand_id
1 'polypeptide(L)'
;MIKNIVLSISILLIVSCNGQQNQSENCHENTPKIKEDNILLTSIKEITLGEAKTFLEDQYNSIETLIDFSEANIEFSLTSGEAMSDEEPKFSDSFYQVLPKDSIEKRLDTFFNTMYLQQEIQYPDSYLQIPFDRYDLDVKLIKDYWEDDNNMPILKTNTIYYSNKTTVKDTASFQKDSYRSLATQIPSSKPMDSIEAEFSYTYPIIKEVMLEQKETKTELPDGSIVAATISGNTVSLQYPNTLHEKIVAVEGIHESNNYLVSSGSSGSTRPTKEMIAYLKCFNGTIKTTIDKIENNEIDSKELLRNFLLQNVVEAPENDQLRLQTFQFSGAVKMVKVYIQTGVSEKINKSLILKRAQHSQKATNGYYLAIDKETRKQGLVDETGVWAIHPEYENLRMMNYYYYSGLYNNDYNQLYWLNTKTKRLERVSYELDEVKIYSEKLVNIERETNGPEGVINAKTGSMVIPMKYDYIRPQEGFFITDLNNKEGLYDKNGRRILPEIFNSISIKDDMIYVSKEKDNSYDVKDIYSLKGVSIKKGQWNDYGEFFGKDDLLLVKYNYKKNNVHYYDYLGFINKKGTKIINTKKYLQVKPFSNGLAAVKDKESKSWGYIDTTGKVVIPFLYNEANAFQERYAYVVKNKEALLIDKNNKVFKKLPDTYSSASLPLDSNEAKYHLYNGETYDADGNLVKDKESK
;
A
#
# COMPACT_ATOMS: atom_id res chain seq x y z
N MET A 1 -27.85 51.01 2.20
CA MET A 1 -26.51 51.56 1.97
C MET A 1 -25.57 50.58 1.26
N ILE A 2 -25.36 49.35 1.75
CA ILE A 2 -24.47 48.37 1.09
C ILE A 2 -25.00 47.84 -0.27
N LYS A 3 -26.33 47.80 -0.46
CA LYS A 3 -26.94 47.34 -1.73
C LYS A 3 -26.80 48.29 -2.92
N ASN A 4 -26.60 49.60 -2.69
CA ASN A 4 -26.46 50.58 -3.78
C ASN A 4 -25.00 50.74 -4.24
N ILE A 5 -24.02 50.32 -3.44
CA ILE A 5 -22.59 50.34 -3.80
C ILE A 5 -22.25 49.22 -4.82
N VAL A 6 -23.03 48.12 -4.82
CA VAL A 6 -22.80 46.96 -5.70
C VAL A 6 -23.11 47.28 -7.18
N LEU A 7 -24.05 48.20 -7.46
CA LEU A 7 -24.31 48.63 -8.85
C LEU A 7 -23.21 49.55 -9.39
N SER A 8 -22.62 50.41 -8.57
CA SER A 8 -21.57 51.35 -8.99
C SER A 8 -20.23 50.68 -9.30
N ILE A 9 -19.95 49.50 -8.72
CA ILE A 9 -18.70 48.73 -8.96
C ILE A 9 -18.79 47.86 -10.23
N SER A 10 -19.99 47.60 -10.74
CA SER A 10 -20.21 46.73 -11.92
C SER A 10 -19.77 47.36 -13.25
N ILE A 11 -19.36 48.62 -13.24
CA ILE A 11 -19.02 49.45 -14.42
C ILE A 11 -17.55 49.32 -14.85
N LEU A 12 -16.70 48.65 -14.07
CA LEU A 12 -15.23 48.70 -14.20
C LEU A 12 -14.56 47.43 -14.78
N LEU A 13 -15.27 46.62 -15.57
CA LEU A 13 -14.72 45.36 -16.10
C LEU A 13 -14.56 45.38 -17.64
N ILE A 14 -13.35 44.93 -18.06
CA ILE A 14 -12.88 44.39 -19.36
C ILE A 14 -12.18 45.38 -20.33
N VAL A 15 -10.84 45.29 -20.49
CA VAL A 15 -10.03 44.86 -21.68
C VAL A 15 -8.53 45.22 -21.45
N SER A 16 -7.63 44.40 -22.01
CA SER A 16 -6.19 44.16 -21.76
C SER A 16 -5.14 45.03 -22.49
N CYS A 17 -3.96 45.20 -21.85
CA CYS A 17 -2.57 45.20 -22.37
C CYS A 17 -2.12 46.23 -23.43
N ASN A 18 -1.35 47.23 -23.02
CA ASN A 18 0.12 47.29 -23.22
C ASN A 18 0.69 48.52 -22.47
N GLY A 19 1.79 48.33 -21.74
CA GLY A 19 2.29 49.31 -20.78
C GLY A 19 2.95 50.56 -21.37
N GLN A 20 2.91 51.65 -20.60
CA GLN A 20 4.05 52.53 -20.35
C GLN A 20 3.77 53.46 -19.16
N GLN A 21 4.75 53.53 -18.26
CA GLN A 21 4.79 54.48 -17.13
C GLN A 21 4.78 55.93 -17.65
N ASN A 22 3.98 56.80 -17.02
CA ASN A 22 4.42 58.15 -16.67
C ASN A 22 3.49 58.83 -15.65
N GLN A 23 4.13 59.39 -14.62
CA GLN A 23 3.56 60.25 -13.60
C GLN A 23 3.19 61.62 -14.18
N SER A 24 1.97 62.12 -13.93
CA SER A 24 1.73 63.56 -13.64
C SER A 24 0.28 63.83 -13.20
N GLU A 25 0.13 64.75 -12.24
CA GLU A 25 -1.12 65.19 -11.60
C GLU A 25 -1.96 66.18 -12.45
N ASN A 26 -2.05 66.00 -13.77
CA ASN A 26 -2.90 66.85 -14.62
C ASN A 26 -3.69 66.02 -15.63
N CYS A 27 -5.01 66.23 -15.69
CA CYS A 27 -5.90 65.69 -16.73
C CYS A 27 -5.50 66.27 -18.10
N HIS A 28 -4.48 65.70 -18.76
CA HIS A 28 -3.96 66.21 -20.04
C HIS A 28 -4.76 65.74 -21.27
N GLU A 29 -4.72 66.54 -22.33
CA GLU A 29 -5.37 66.33 -23.65
C GLU A 29 -4.94 65.06 -24.41
N ASN A 30 -3.91 64.34 -23.95
CA ASN A 30 -3.30 63.20 -24.65
C ASN A 30 -3.66 61.81 -24.11
N THR A 31 -4.57 61.70 -23.13
CA THR A 31 -5.07 60.39 -22.67
C THR A 31 -6.18 59.87 -23.58
N PRO A 32 -6.21 58.54 -23.88
CA PRO A 32 -7.31 57.93 -24.63
C PRO A 32 -8.66 58.29 -24.03
N LYS A 33 -9.60 58.67 -24.88
CA LYS A 33 -10.98 58.99 -24.47
C LYS A 33 -11.86 57.75 -24.56
N ILE A 34 -12.95 57.75 -23.81
CA ILE A 34 -13.92 56.66 -23.85
C ILE A 34 -14.48 56.44 -25.26
N LYS A 35 -14.80 55.20 -25.58
CA LYS A 35 -15.39 54.79 -26.87
C LYS A 35 -16.91 54.66 -26.73
N GLU A 36 -17.60 54.54 -27.87
CA GLU A 36 -19.07 54.47 -27.95
C GLU A 36 -19.71 53.33 -27.15
N ASP A 37 -18.98 52.24 -26.99
CA ASP A 37 -19.39 51.06 -26.24
C ASP A 37 -19.13 51.19 -24.72
N ASN A 38 -18.59 52.33 -24.26
CA ASN A 38 -18.36 52.57 -22.85
C ASN A 38 -19.68 52.57 -22.07
N ILE A 39 -19.66 51.89 -20.92
CA ILE A 39 -20.86 51.67 -20.14
C ILE A 39 -21.55 52.96 -19.69
N LEU A 40 -20.79 54.04 -19.41
CA LEU A 40 -21.34 55.36 -19.08
C LEU A 40 -22.29 55.86 -20.19
N LEU A 41 -21.84 55.77 -21.46
CA LEU A 41 -22.62 56.20 -22.62
C LEU A 41 -23.81 55.28 -22.87
N THR A 42 -23.64 53.97 -22.68
CA THR A 42 -24.74 53.00 -22.84
C THR A 42 -25.82 53.17 -21.77
N SER A 43 -25.44 53.50 -20.52
CA SER A 43 -26.36 53.71 -19.40
C SER A 43 -27.23 54.94 -19.58
N ILE A 44 -26.75 55.98 -20.27
CA ILE A 44 -27.52 57.21 -20.52
C ILE A 44 -28.26 57.21 -21.87
N LYS A 45 -28.04 56.20 -22.72
CA LYS A 45 -28.56 56.17 -24.10
C LYS A 45 -30.09 56.16 -24.15
N GLU A 46 -30.72 55.32 -23.34
CA GLU A 46 -32.17 55.04 -23.39
C GLU A 46 -32.99 55.91 -22.42
N ILE A 47 -32.34 56.75 -21.60
CA ILE A 47 -32.99 57.61 -20.60
C ILE A 47 -33.04 59.06 -21.04
N THR A 48 -33.99 59.85 -20.54
CA THR A 48 -34.14 61.29 -20.85
C THR A 48 -32.93 62.10 -20.37
N LEU A 49 -32.74 63.33 -20.89
CA LEU A 49 -31.64 64.20 -20.45
C LEU A 49 -31.72 64.51 -18.94
N GLY A 50 -32.94 64.68 -18.41
CA GLY A 50 -33.16 64.88 -16.97
C GLY A 50 -32.80 63.65 -16.14
N GLU A 51 -33.17 62.44 -16.60
CA GLU A 51 -32.77 61.18 -15.96
C GLU A 51 -31.26 60.95 -16.07
N ALA A 52 -30.63 61.32 -17.20
CA ALA A 52 -29.19 61.25 -17.38
C ALA A 52 -28.47 62.20 -16.41
N LYS A 53 -28.99 63.40 -16.18
CA LYS A 53 -28.47 64.32 -15.18
C LYS A 53 -28.52 63.71 -13.77
N THR A 54 -29.68 63.18 -13.35
CA THR A 54 -29.82 62.52 -12.05
C THR A 54 -28.90 61.31 -11.91
N PHE A 55 -28.74 60.51 -12.97
CA PHE A 55 -27.78 59.42 -13.00
C PHE A 55 -26.33 59.92 -12.80
N LEU A 56 -25.93 61.00 -13.47
CA LEU A 56 -24.61 61.59 -13.33
C LEU A 56 -24.38 62.16 -11.91
N GLU A 57 -25.39 62.79 -11.30
CA GLU A 57 -25.35 63.26 -9.91
C GLU A 57 -25.14 62.09 -8.93
N ASP A 58 -25.86 60.98 -9.13
CA ASP A 58 -25.71 59.76 -8.32
C ASP A 58 -24.31 59.15 -8.47
N GLN A 59 -23.76 59.12 -9.70
CA GLN A 59 -22.38 58.68 -9.94
C GLN A 59 -21.38 59.62 -9.27
N TYR A 60 -21.57 60.93 -9.38
CA TYR A 60 -20.68 61.93 -8.78
C TYR A 60 -20.57 61.75 -7.26
N ASN A 61 -21.71 61.67 -6.57
CA ASN A 61 -21.76 61.49 -5.12
C ASN A 61 -21.16 60.15 -4.68
N SER A 62 -21.38 59.08 -5.46
CA SER A 62 -20.82 57.75 -5.20
C SER A 62 -19.30 57.74 -5.31
N ILE A 63 -18.76 58.40 -6.35
CA ILE A 63 -17.32 58.48 -6.60
C ILE A 63 -16.64 59.39 -5.57
N GLU A 64 -17.26 60.50 -5.18
CA GLU A 64 -16.76 61.40 -4.13
C GLU A 64 -16.65 60.65 -2.80
N THR A 65 -17.69 59.90 -2.41
CA THR A 65 -17.67 59.05 -1.22
C THR A 65 -16.54 58.00 -1.27
N LEU A 66 -16.30 57.40 -2.44
CA LEU A 66 -15.24 56.41 -2.63
C LEU A 66 -13.84 57.03 -2.52
N ILE A 67 -13.64 58.23 -3.08
CA ILE A 67 -12.38 58.97 -2.98
C ILE A 67 -12.10 59.30 -1.51
N ASP A 68 -13.07 59.87 -0.80
CA ASP A 68 -12.96 60.19 0.63
C ASP A 68 -12.63 58.96 1.48
N PHE A 69 -13.30 57.83 1.20
CA PHE A 69 -13.03 56.57 1.89
C PHE A 69 -11.64 55.99 1.54
N SER A 70 -11.18 56.15 0.29
CA SER A 70 -9.87 55.68 -0.14
C SER A 70 -8.71 56.47 0.47
N GLU A 71 -8.95 57.73 0.83
CA GLU A 71 -8.01 58.61 1.53
C GLU A 71 -8.06 58.44 3.07
N ALA A 72 -9.17 57.93 3.60
CA ALA A 72 -9.30 57.57 5.01
C ALA A 72 -8.54 56.27 5.32
N ASN A 73 -7.39 56.39 6.00
CA ASN A 73 -6.68 55.24 6.55
C ASN A 73 -7.41 54.69 7.78
N ILE A 74 -8.42 53.86 7.55
CA ILE A 74 -9.02 53.06 8.62
C ILE A 74 -8.23 51.77 8.74
N GLU A 75 -7.22 51.76 9.61
CA GLU A 75 -6.56 50.54 10.06
C GLU A 75 -7.29 50.02 11.30
N PHE A 76 -8.03 48.93 11.14
CA PHE A 76 -8.42 48.11 12.28
C PHE A 76 -7.22 47.28 12.69
N SER A 77 -6.30 47.89 13.45
CA SER A 77 -5.41 47.09 14.27
C SER A 77 -6.24 46.57 15.44
N LEU A 78 -6.26 45.25 15.62
CA LEU A 78 -6.38 44.74 16.98
C LEU A 78 -5.14 45.29 17.67
N THR A 79 -5.29 46.38 18.41
CA THR A 79 -4.34 46.71 19.44
C THR A 79 -4.29 45.46 20.30
N SER A 80 -3.18 44.74 20.23
CA SER A 80 -2.82 43.78 21.24
C SER A 80 -2.64 44.59 22.52
N GLY A 81 -3.76 44.92 23.17
CA GLY A 81 -3.75 45.16 24.59
C GLY A 81 -3.18 43.89 25.17
N GLU A 82 -1.92 43.96 25.59
CA GLU A 82 -1.33 43.01 26.53
C GLU A 82 -1.65 41.54 26.21
N ALA A 83 -1.31 41.11 24.99
CA ALA A 83 -0.96 39.71 24.77
C ALA A 83 0.57 39.62 24.64
N MET A 84 1.28 40.10 25.67
CA MET A 84 2.28 39.22 26.25
C MET A 84 1.50 38.04 26.82
N SER A 85 1.06 37.10 25.98
CA SER A 85 0.83 35.77 26.53
C SER A 85 2.22 35.30 26.90
N ASP A 86 2.46 35.05 28.18
CA ASP A 86 3.59 34.25 28.68
C ASP A 86 3.61 32.82 28.07
N GLU A 87 2.89 32.55 26.97
CA GLU A 87 2.95 31.31 26.21
C GLU A 87 4.18 31.32 25.30
N GLU A 88 5.00 30.28 25.44
CA GLU A 88 6.14 30.06 24.55
C GLU A 88 5.69 30.00 23.07
N PRO A 89 6.50 30.54 22.14
CA PRO A 89 6.21 30.49 20.72
C PRO A 89 6.02 29.05 20.25
N LYS A 90 4.88 28.76 19.61
CA LYS A 90 4.58 27.44 19.04
C LYS A 90 5.21 27.31 17.66
N PHE A 91 6.04 26.30 17.46
CA PHE A 91 6.70 26.05 16.19
C PHE A 91 5.96 25.03 15.33
N SER A 92 5.98 25.23 14.01
CA SER A 92 5.40 24.34 13.02
C SER A 92 6.47 23.40 12.48
N ASP A 93 6.18 22.09 12.52
CA ASP A 93 6.92 21.07 11.74
C ASP A 93 6.43 20.99 10.28
N SER A 94 5.36 21.72 9.93
CA SER A 94 4.92 21.88 8.54
C SER A 94 5.71 22.98 7.88
N PHE A 95 6.51 22.59 6.88
CA PHE A 95 7.22 23.46 5.97
C PHE A 95 6.66 23.22 4.58
N TYR A 96 6.30 24.29 3.86
CA TYR A 96 6.01 24.23 2.43
C TYR A 96 7.33 24.02 1.67
N GLN A 97 7.80 22.77 1.64
CA GLN A 97 8.99 22.39 0.89
C GLN A 97 8.70 22.54 -0.60
N VAL A 98 9.09 23.67 -1.20
CA VAL A 98 9.26 23.75 -2.66
C VAL A 98 10.35 22.77 -3.00
N LEU A 99 9.93 21.61 -3.51
CA LEU A 99 10.87 20.55 -3.83
C LEU A 99 11.63 20.92 -5.10
N PRO A 100 12.97 20.78 -5.12
CA PRO A 100 13.72 20.84 -6.36
C PRO A 100 13.20 19.78 -7.34
N LYS A 101 13.29 20.06 -8.65
CA LYS A 101 12.85 19.15 -9.71
C LYS A 101 13.29 17.70 -9.50
N ASP A 102 14.57 17.48 -9.20
CA ASP A 102 15.13 16.13 -8.98
C ASP A 102 14.45 15.38 -7.81
N SER A 103 14.00 16.13 -6.79
CA SER A 103 13.28 15.55 -5.65
C SER A 103 11.85 15.15 -6.04
N ILE A 104 11.18 15.98 -6.84
CA ILE A 104 9.84 15.71 -7.39
C ILE A 104 9.89 14.47 -8.28
N GLU A 105 10.83 14.39 -9.22
CA GLU A 105 11.00 13.24 -10.11
C GLU A 105 11.22 11.94 -9.32
N LYS A 106 12.09 11.97 -8.29
CA LYS A 106 12.34 10.79 -7.44
C LYS A 106 11.10 10.34 -6.64
N ARG A 107 10.31 11.29 -6.14
CA ARG A 107 9.06 11.03 -5.41
C ARG A 107 7.98 10.47 -6.36
N LEU A 108 7.85 11.04 -7.55
CA LEU A 108 7.00 10.53 -8.63
C LEU A 108 7.39 9.11 -9.04
N ASP A 109 8.69 8.84 -9.23
CA ASP A 109 9.19 7.50 -9.55
C ASP A 109 8.80 6.49 -8.47
N THR A 110 8.98 6.86 -7.20
CA THR A 110 8.60 6.01 -6.07
C THR A 110 7.09 5.74 -6.07
N PHE A 111 6.28 6.75 -6.38
CA PHE A 111 4.83 6.62 -6.46
C PHE A 111 4.39 5.75 -7.64
N PHE A 112 4.84 6.03 -8.85
CA PHE A 112 4.46 5.26 -10.04
C PHE A 112 4.92 3.80 -9.96
N ASN A 113 6.03 3.50 -9.29
CA ASN A 113 6.48 2.13 -9.04
C ASN A 113 5.55 1.31 -8.13
N THR A 114 4.61 1.94 -7.42
CA THR A 114 3.59 1.25 -6.61
C THR A 114 2.31 0.93 -7.39
N MET A 115 2.14 1.51 -8.57
CA MET A 115 0.95 1.31 -9.38
C MET A 115 0.93 -0.05 -10.07
N TYR A 116 -0.27 -0.55 -10.32
CA TYR A 116 -0.50 -1.78 -11.06
C TYR A 116 -1.76 -1.68 -11.92
N LEU A 117 -1.85 -2.52 -12.92
CA LEU A 117 -2.98 -2.60 -13.83
C LEU A 117 -4.05 -3.58 -13.29
N GLN A 118 -5.31 -3.16 -13.33
CA GLN A 118 -6.47 -4.03 -13.22
C GLN A 118 -7.23 -4.02 -14.55
N GLN A 119 -7.66 -5.20 -14.97
CA GLN A 119 -8.46 -5.39 -16.17
C GLN A 119 -9.75 -6.12 -15.79
N GLU A 120 -10.87 -5.56 -16.21
CA GLU A 120 -12.15 -6.25 -16.28
C GLU A 120 -12.51 -6.44 -17.76
N ILE A 121 -12.58 -7.69 -18.21
CA ILE A 121 -12.95 -8.00 -19.60
C ILE A 121 -14.47 -7.84 -19.72
N GLN A 122 -14.90 -6.82 -20.47
CA GLN A 122 -16.29 -6.49 -20.77
C GLN A 122 -16.55 -6.74 -22.26
N TYR A 123 -16.68 -8.01 -22.63
CA TYR A 123 -16.65 -8.46 -24.02
C TYR A 123 -17.62 -7.65 -24.91
N PRO A 124 -17.17 -7.18 -26.10
CA PRO A 124 -15.87 -7.43 -26.73
C PRO A 124 -14.73 -6.48 -26.30
N ASP A 125 -14.98 -5.61 -25.32
CA ASP A 125 -14.06 -4.60 -24.84
C ASP A 125 -13.36 -5.03 -23.52
N SER A 126 -12.50 -4.16 -22.99
CA SER A 126 -11.98 -4.24 -21.63
C SER A 126 -12.03 -2.89 -20.95
N TYR A 127 -12.43 -2.89 -19.69
CA TYR A 127 -12.29 -1.76 -18.79
C TYR A 127 -10.98 -1.91 -18.02
N LEU A 128 -10.09 -0.92 -18.17
CA LEU A 128 -8.81 -0.88 -17.47
C LEU A 128 -8.86 0.14 -16.35
N GLN A 129 -8.32 -0.24 -15.20
CA GLN A 129 -8.23 0.61 -14.03
C GLN A 129 -6.80 0.57 -13.47
N ILE A 130 -6.30 1.72 -13.05
CA ILE A 130 -5.02 1.86 -12.35
C ILE A 130 -5.36 2.45 -10.97
N PRO A 131 -5.41 1.61 -9.92
CA PRO A 131 -5.60 2.08 -8.57
C PRO A 131 -4.39 2.88 -8.09
N PHE A 132 -4.63 3.99 -7.42
CA PHE A 132 -3.61 4.77 -6.74
C PHE A 132 -4.21 5.54 -5.57
N ASP A 133 -3.42 5.92 -4.58
CA ASP A 133 -3.88 6.83 -3.52
C ASP A 133 -3.46 8.26 -3.87
N ARG A 134 -4.44 9.13 -4.16
CA ARG A 134 -4.17 10.56 -4.40
C ARG A 134 -3.57 11.23 -3.18
N TYR A 135 -3.96 10.82 -1.97
CA TYR A 135 -3.37 11.37 -0.75
C TYR A 135 -1.88 11.05 -0.67
N ASP A 136 -1.47 9.85 -1.06
CA ASP A 136 -0.04 9.50 -1.14
C ASP A 136 0.68 10.29 -2.21
N LEU A 137 0.05 10.57 -3.35
CA LEU A 137 0.65 11.41 -4.39
C LEU A 137 0.87 12.83 -3.86
N ASP A 138 -0.17 13.42 -3.27
CA ASP A 138 -0.13 14.78 -2.76
C ASP A 138 0.89 14.87 -1.61
N VAL A 139 0.81 14.03 -0.58
CA VAL A 139 1.79 13.98 0.53
C VAL A 139 3.23 13.76 0.04
N LYS A 140 3.42 12.93 -0.98
CA LYS A 140 4.75 12.71 -1.57
C LYS A 140 5.23 13.89 -2.38
N LEU A 141 4.39 14.79 -2.89
CA LEU A 141 4.80 15.91 -3.74
C LEU A 141 4.74 17.27 -3.04
N ILE A 142 3.72 17.58 -2.26
CA ILE A 142 3.50 18.83 -1.52
C ILE A 142 2.73 18.54 -0.22
N LYS A 143 3.26 18.96 0.94
CA LYS A 143 2.71 18.60 2.27
C LYS A 143 1.32 19.17 2.56
N ASP A 144 0.91 20.25 1.91
CA ASP A 144 -0.33 20.96 2.20
C ASP A 144 -1.26 21.04 0.99
N TYR A 145 -2.48 20.60 1.26
CA TYR A 145 -3.60 20.28 0.37
C TYR A 145 -3.86 21.28 -0.76
N TRP A 146 -3.66 20.81 -2.00
CA TRP A 146 -4.25 21.41 -3.19
C TRP A 146 -5.45 20.56 -3.61
N GLU A 147 -6.67 20.99 -3.23
CA GLU A 147 -7.92 20.45 -3.80
C GLU A 147 -8.13 20.93 -5.26
N ASP A 148 -7.07 21.05 -6.05
CA ASP A 148 -7.18 21.38 -7.47
C ASP A 148 -7.15 20.09 -8.29
N ASP A 149 -8.32 19.70 -8.81
CA ASP A 149 -8.46 18.58 -9.74
C ASP A 149 -7.61 18.77 -11.02
N ASN A 150 -7.13 19.98 -11.31
CA ASN A 150 -6.34 20.29 -12.51
C ASN A 150 -4.88 19.80 -12.47
N ASN A 151 -4.36 19.39 -11.30
CA ASN A 151 -2.96 18.97 -11.14
C ASN A 151 -2.75 17.44 -11.14
N MET A 152 -3.71 16.64 -11.62
CA MET A 152 -3.52 15.18 -11.73
C MET A 152 -2.56 14.79 -12.86
N PRO A 153 -1.74 13.73 -12.68
CA PRO A 153 -0.91 13.21 -13.76
C PRO A 153 -1.80 12.68 -14.89
N ILE A 154 -1.51 13.12 -16.10
CA ILE A 154 -2.13 12.60 -17.31
C ILE A 154 -1.44 11.29 -17.66
N LEU A 155 -2.21 10.23 -17.86
CA LEU A 155 -1.69 8.91 -18.21
C LEU A 155 -2.23 8.50 -19.58
N LYS A 156 -1.33 8.10 -20.46
CA LYS A 156 -1.64 7.52 -21.77
C LYS A 156 -0.97 6.18 -21.94
N THR A 157 -1.63 5.23 -22.59
CA THR A 157 -0.93 4.02 -23.04
C THR A 157 -0.12 4.31 -24.29
N ASN A 158 0.93 3.53 -24.54
CA ASN A 158 1.65 3.50 -25.81
C ASN A 158 1.54 2.11 -26.44
N THR A 159 1.94 1.09 -25.67
CA THR A 159 1.95 -0.30 -26.09
C THR A 159 1.20 -1.16 -25.08
N ILE A 160 0.28 -1.99 -25.53
CA ILE A 160 -0.40 -3.00 -24.71
C ILE A 160 0.24 -4.36 -24.98
N TYR A 161 0.64 -5.06 -23.92
CA TYR A 161 1.19 -6.41 -23.97
C TYR A 161 0.15 -7.41 -23.46
N TYR A 162 -0.24 -8.34 -24.33
CA TYR A 162 -1.24 -9.36 -23.99
C TYR A 162 -0.60 -10.61 -23.38
N SER A 163 -1.38 -11.36 -22.60
CA SER A 163 -0.94 -12.62 -21.96
C SER A 163 -0.39 -13.65 -22.96
N ASN A 164 -0.89 -13.65 -24.20
CA ASN A 164 -0.42 -14.54 -25.28
C ASN A 164 0.85 -14.04 -25.99
N LYS A 165 1.56 -13.05 -25.42
CA LYS A 165 2.77 -12.41 -25.95
C LYS A 165 2.59 -11.59 -27.24
N THR A 166 1.36 -11.36 -27.68
CA THR A 166 1.08 -10.38 -28.74
C THR A 166 1.06 -8.97 -28.18
N THR A 167 1.28 -7.97 -29.04
CA THR A 167 1.31 -6.56 -28.65
C THR A 167 0.52 -5.72 -29.63
N VAL A 168 -0.08 -4.62 -29.16
CA VAL A 168 -0.68 -3.60 -30.02
C VAL A 168 -0.24 -2.22 -29.57
N LYS A 169 -0.02 -1.31 -30.53
CA LYS A 169 0.14 0.11 -30.22
C LYS A 169 -1.25 0.72 -30.09
N ASP A 170 -1.54 1.27 -28.93
CA ASP A 170 -2.82 1.91 -28.63
C ASP A 170 -2.58 3.05 -27.64
N THR A 171 -3.01 4.24 -28.02
CA THR A 171 -2.88 5.47 -27.24
C THR A 171 -4.22 5.86 -26.61
N ALA A 172 -4.68 5.03 -25.67
CA ALA A 172 -5.81 5.33 -24.83
C ALA A 172 -5.38 6.29 -23.70
N SER A 173 -6.17 7.34 -23.50
CA SER A 173 -5.97 8.25 -22.37
C SER A 173 -6.81 7.78 -21.20
N PHE A 174 -6.21 7.72 -20.02
CA PHE A 174 -6.89 7.42 -18.79
C PHE A 174 -7.52 8.68 -18.22
N GLN A 175 -8.75 8.55 -17.73
CA GLN A 175 -9.52 9.62 -17.12
C GLN A 175 -9.71 9.35 -15.63
N LYS A 176 -10.02 10.41 -14.87
CA LYS A 176 -10.41 10.30 -13.47
C LYS A 176 -11.67 9.45 -13.38
N ASP A 177 -11.58 8.37 -12.64
CA ASP A 177 -12.68 7.43 -12.40
C ASP A 177 -13.18 7.58 -10.96
N SER A 178 -12.25 7.69 -10.01
CA SER A 178 -12.55 8.05 -8.62
C SER A 178 -11.38 8.82 -7.99
N TYR A 179 -11.49 9.18 -6.71
CA TYR A 179 -10.35 9.72 -5.93
C TYR A 179 -9.17 8.73 -5.85
N ARG A 180 -9.40 7.44 -6.12
CA ARG A 180 -8.41 6.36 -5.97
C ARG A 180 -8.11 5.58 -7.25
N SER A 181 -8.59 6.04 -8.40
CA SER A 181 -8.44 5.31 -9.66
C SER A 181 -8.45 6.21 -10.89
N LEU A 182 -7.58 5.85 -11.83
CA LEU A 182 -7.70 6.26 -13.22
C LEU A 182 -8.26 5.08 -14.01
N ALA A 183 -9.12 5.34 -15.01
CA ALA A 183 -9.65 4.27 -15.85
C ALA A 183 -9.77 4.67 -17.33
N THR A 184 -9.87 3.65 -18.18
CA THR A 184 -10.15 3.82 -19.61
C THR A 184 -10.83 2.57 -20.19
N GLN A 185 -11.45 2.72 -21.36
CA GLN A 185 -12.04 1.62 -22.12
C GLN A 185 -11.15 1.30 -23.32
N ILE A 186 -10.85 0.01 -23.50
CA ILE A 186 -10.05 -0.50 -24.62
C ILE A 186 -10.92 -1.42 -25.47
N PRO A 187 -10.97 -1.25 -26.80
CA PRO A 187 -11.77 -2.09 -27.70
C PRO A 187 -11.08 -3.45 -27.95
N SER A 188 -10.80 -4.18 -26.88
CA SER A 188 -10.21 -5.52 -26.92
C SER A 188 -10.61 -6.34 -25.71
N SER A 189 -11.09 -7.55 -25.93
CA SER A 189 -11.37 -8.56 -24.90
C SER A 189 -10.16 -9.42 -24.55
N LYS A 190 -8.99 -9.13 -25.13
CA LYS A 190 -7.78 -9.92 -24.90
C LYS A 190 -7.24 -9.70 -23.48
N PRO A 191 -6.92 -10.76 -22.75
CA PRO A 191 -6.27 -10.65 -21.44
C PRO A 191 -4.91 -9.95 -21.55
N MET A 192 -4.70 -8.90 -20.75
CA MET A 192 -3.50 -8.07 -20.75
C MET A 192 -2.53 -8.49 -19.64
N ASP A 193 -1.24 -8.55 -19.96
CA ASP A 193 -0.17 -8.81 -19.00
C ASP A 193 0.38 -7.50 -18.43
N SER A 194 0.63 -6.52 -19.30
CA SER A 194 1.13 -5.21 -18.93
C SER A 194 0.81 -4.16 -19.98
N ILE A 195 0.95 -2.89 -19.60
CA ILE A 195 0.89 -1.74 -20.51
C ILE A 195 2.14 -0.89 -20.34
N GLU A 196 2.66 -0.38 -21.43
CA GLU A 196 3.57 0.75 -21.43
C GLU A 196 2.71 2.02 -21.29
N ALA A 197 2.92 2.75 -20.20
CA ALA A 197 2.18 3.95 -19.86
C ALA A 197 3.12 5.16 -19.82
N GLU A 198 2.73 6.21 -20.52
CA GLU A 198 3.34 7.53 -20.51
C GLU A 198 2.58 8.42 -19.53
N PHE A 199 3.28 8.85 -18.50
CA PHE A 199 2.83 9.78 -17.49
C PHE A 199 3.33 11.16 -17.83
N SER A 200 2.45 12.14 -17.70
CA SER A 200 2.73 13.56 -17.90
C SER A 200 2.20 14.32 -16.70
N TYR A 201 3.08 14.90 -15.91
CA TYR A 201 2.74 15.72 -14.75
C TYR A 201 3.23 17.16 -14.96
N THR A 202 2.39 18.14 -14.63
CA THR A 202 2.73 19.56 -14.74
C THR A 202 2.86 20.13 -13.34
N TYR A 203 4.05 20.60 -12.98
CA TYR A 203 4.34 21.20 -11.68
C TYR A 203 4.52 22.72 -11.80
N PRO A 204 3.79 23.53 -11.02
CA PRO A 204 3.96 24.98 -11.02
C PRO A 204 5.27 25.38 -10.35
N ILE A 205 6.07 26.23 -10.98
CA ILE A 205 7.32 26.75 -10.38
C ILE A 205 6.97 27.82 -9.34
N ILE A 206 7.37 27.55 -8.10
CA ILE A 206 7.20 28.43 -6.95
C ILE A 206 8.51 29.19 -6.69
N LYS A 207 8.43 30.51 -6.59
CA LYS A 207 9.51 31.40 -6.17
C LYS A 207 9.35 31.72 -4.69
N GLU A 208 10.44 31.60 -3.94
CA GLU A 208 10.51 32.03 -2.54
C GLU A 208 10.92 33.50 -2.47
N VAL A 209 10.20 34.28 -1.69
CA VAL A 209 10.51 35.67 -1.39
C VAL A 209 10.70 35.82 0.11
N MET A 210 11.87 36.33 0.51
CA MET A 210 12.21 36.60 1.90
C MET A 210 12.08 38.10 2.16
N LEU A 211 11.35 38.48 3.20
CA LEU A 211 11.23 39.87 3.63
C LEU A 211 11.56 39.97 5.13
N GLU A 212 12.31 40.99 5.50
CA GLU A 212 12.70 41.28 6.88
C GLU A 212 12.71 42.80 7.13
N GLN A 213 12.88 43.24 8.39
CA GLN A 213 12.80 44.68 8.71
C GLN A 213 13.79 45.56 7.94
N LYS A 214 14.93 45.01 7.49
CA LYS A 214 15.94 45.72 6.70
C LYS A 214 15.71 45.63 5.18
N GLU A 215 14.99 44.61 4.73
CA GLU A 215 14.71 44.32 3.33
C GLU A 215 13.22 44.06 3.19
N THR A 216 12.46 45.16 3.11
CA THR A 216 11.00 45.13 3.19
C THR A 216 10.31 45.01 1.83
N LYS A 217 11.05 44.98 0.72
CA LYS A 217 10.46 44.97 -0.63
C LYS A 217 11.20 44.02 -1.56
N THR A 218 10.44 43.27 -2.36
CA THR A 218 10.96 42.47 -3.47
C THR A 218 10.18 42.77 -4.74
N GLU A 219 10.90 42.99 -5.84
CA GLU A 219 10.32 43.18 -7.18
C GLU A 219 10.07 41.83 -7.87
N LEU A 220 8.89 41.66 -8.46
CA LEU A 220 8.50 40.50 -9.26
C LEU A 220 7.97 40.98 -10.62
N PRO A 221 7.91 40.10 -11.66
CA PRO A 221 7.39 40.47 -12.97
C PRO A 221 5.96 41.03 -12.94
N ASP A 222 5.13 40.54 -12.00
CA ASP A 222 3.72 40.93 -11.84
C ASP A 222 3.53 42.02 -10.76
N GLY A 223 4.59 42.73 -10.39
CA GLY A 223 4.61 43.82 -9.41
C GLY A 223 5.41 43.51 -8.14
N SER A 224 5.39 44.42 -7.17
CA SER A 224 6.21 44.29 -5.96
C SER A 224 5.41 43.74 -4.77
N ILE A 225 6.06 42.90 -3.97
CA ILE A 225 5.57 42.55 -2.63
C ILE A 225 6.37 43.30 -1.58
N VAL A 226 5.65 43.93 -0.64
CA VAL A 226 6.21 44.79 0.39
C VAL A 226 5.74 44.31 1.76
N ALA A 227 6.66 44.10 2.71
CA ALA A 227 6.33 43.97 4.11
C ALA A 227 6.10 45.37 4.70
N ALA A 228 4.83 45.80 4.72
CA ALA A 228 4.42 47.09 5.26
C ALA A 228 4.76 47.21 6.76
N THR A 229 4.56 46.11 7.51
CA THR A 229 4.97 46.01 8.91
C THR A 229 5.42 44.59 9.26
N ILE A 230 6.45 44.49 10.09
CA ILE A 230 6.84 43.26 10.80
C ILE A 230 7.05 43.66 12.26
N SER A 231 6.05 43.37 13.10
CA SER A 231 6.02 43.83 14.49
C SER A 231 5.42 42.78 15.41
N GLY A 232 6.18 42.37 16.42
CA GLY A 232 5.79 41.30 17.33
C GLY A 232 5.44 40.04 16.55
N ASN A 233 4.24 39.51 16.77
CA ASN A 233 3.73 38.32 16.10
C ASN A 233 2.91 38.61 14.82
N THR A 234 2.99 39.84 14.31
CA THR A 234 2.16 40.30 13.19
C THR A 234 3.02 40.71 11.99
N VAL A 235 2.55 40.36 10.80
CA VAL A 235 3.17 40.76 9.53
C VAL A 235 2.09 41.29 8.58
N SER A 236 2.21 42.52 8.14
CA SER A 236 1.36 43.07 7.06
C SER A 236 2.12 43.10 5.75
N LEU A 237 1.59 42.42 4.75
CA LEU A 237 2.10 42.38 3.38
C LEU A 237 1.21 43.22 2.46
N GLN A 238 1.84 44.02 1.61
CA GLN A 238 1.19 44.82 0.59
C GLN A 238 1.67 44.39 -0.80
N TYR A 239 0.74 44.09 -1.69
CA TYR A 239 1.03 43.62 -3.05
C TYR A 239 -0.15 43.87 -4.00
N PRO A 240 0.04 43.89 -5.32
CA PRO A 240 -1.06 43.94 -6.29
C PRO A 240 -2.02 42.77 -6.11
N ASN A 241 -3.33 43.01 -6.23
CA ASN A 241 -4.34 41.96 -6.04
C ASN A 241 -4.22 40.83 -7.09
N THR A 242 -3.66 41.11 -8.27
CA THR A 242 -3.31 40.11 -9.30
C THR A 242 -2.27 39.09 -8.83
N LEU A 243 -1.42 39.47 -7.86
CA LEU A 243 -0.45 38.56 -7.24
C LEU A 243 -1.10 37.67 -6.18
N HIS A 244 -2.28 38.03 -5.67
CA HIS A 244 -2.90 37.33 -4.54
C HIS A 244 -3.17 35.85 -4.83
N GLU A 245 -3.73 35.55 -6.00
CA GLU A 245 -4.03 34.18 -6.44
C GLU A 245 -2.77 33.35 -6.70
N LYS A 246 -1.62 34.01 -6.88
CA LYS A 246 -0.31 33.37 -7.06
C LYS A 246 0.40 33.09 -5.74
N ILE A 247 -0.02 33.69 -4.62
CA ILE A 247 0.60 33.44 -3.32
C ILE A 247 0.06 32.11 -2.76
N VAL A 248 0.96 31.14 -2.64
CA VAL A 248 0.68 29.77 -2.19
C VAL A 248 0.67 29.67 -0.67
N ALA A 249 1.65 30.30 -0.02
CA ALA A 249 1.84 30.22 1.42
C ALA A 249 2.64 31.41 1.95
N VAL A 250 2.46 31.70 3.24
CA VAL A 250 3.20 32.72 3.99
C VAL A 250 3.62 32.13 5.33
N GLU A 251 4.93 32.10 5.58
CA GLU A 251 5.53 31.53 6.79
C GLU A 251 6.27 32.59 7.59
N GLY A 252 5.98 32.68 8.89
CA GLY A 252 6.71 33.53 9.84
C GLY A 252 7.88 32.76 10.45
N ILE A 253 9.06 33.36 10.50
CA ILE A 253 10.29 32.76 11.00
C ILE A 253 10.74 33.50 12.26
N HIS A 254 10.95 32.75 13.34
CA HIS A 254 11.41 33.24 14.64
C HIS A 254 12.92 33.51 14.66
N GLU A 255 13.42 34.22 15.68
CA GLU A 255 14.86 34.50 15.85
C GLU A 255 15.73 33.24 15.95
N SER A 256 15.16 32.14 16.45
CA SER A 256 15.80 30.82 16.51
C SER A 256 15.87 30.09 15.16
N ASN A 257 15.44 30.74 14.07
CA ASN A 257 15.26 30.17 12.72
C ASN A 257 14.24 29.02 12.64
N ASN A 258 13.35 28.90 13.63
CA ASN A 258 12.21 27.98 13.58
C ASN A 258 10.99 28.66 12.97
N TYR A 259 10.16 27.90 12.26
CA TYR A 259 8.92 28.38 11.65
C TYR A 259 7.80 28.45 12.69
N LEU A 260 7.04 29.55 12.69
CA LEU A 260 5.95 29.81 13.61
C LEU A 260 4.62 29.27 13.07
N VAL A 261 3.74 28.82 13.96
CA VAL A 261 2.36 28.45 13.61
C VAL A 261 1.56 29.71 13.25
N SER A 262 0.88 29.70 12.09
CA SER A 262 -0.04 30.76 11.68
C SER A 262 -1.36 30.65 12.47
N SER A 263 -1.81 31.78 13.04
CA SER A 263 -3.05 31.89 13.82
C SER A 263 -4.21 32.52 13.01
N GLY A 264 -3.97 32.84 11.75
CA GLY A 264 -4.97 33.42 10.84
C GLY A 264 -4.45 34.62 10.06
N SER A 265 -5.30 35.13 9.16
CA SER A 265 -5.00 36.36 8.42
C SER A 265 -6.26 37.17 8.15
N SER A 266 -6.09 38.48 7.95
CA SER A 266 -7.13 39.41 7.52
C SER A 266 -6.62 40.22 6.32
N GLY A 267 -7.54 40.68 5.47
CA GLY A 267 -7.19 41.34 4.22
C GLY A 267 -8.14 42.45 3.84
N SER A 268 -7.60 43.46 3.18
CA SER A 268 -8.39 44.51 2.51
C SER A 268 -7.78 44.85 1.16
N THR A 269 -8.60 45.31 0.23
CA THR A 269 -8.15 45.85 -1.05
C THR A 269 -8.48 47.33 -1.15
N ARG A 270 -7.64 48.09 -1.84
CA ARG A 270 -7.80 49.54 -2.07
C ARG A 270 -7.39 49.90 -3.49
N PRO A 271 -7.96 50.96 -4.09
CA PRO A 271 -7.52 51.47 -5.38
C PRO A 271 -6.04 51.91 -5.34
N THR A 272 -5.33 51.79 -6.46
CA THR A 272 -3.96 52.35 -6.60
C THR A 272 -3.98 53.88 -6.60
N LYS A 273 -2.82 54.51 -6.38
CA LYS A 273 -2.67 55.99 -6.49
C LYS A 273 -3.10 56.51 -7.86
N GLU A 274 -2.81 55.75 -8.91
CA GLU A 274 -3.18 56.07 -10.30
C GLU A 274 -4.70 56.01 -10.50
N MET A 275 -5.36 54.98 -9.96
CA MET A 275 -6.82 54.88 -9.99
C MET A 275 -7.49 56.00 -9.17
N ILE A 276 -6.94 56.38 -8.01
CA ILE A 276 -7.46 57.51 -7.22
C ILE A 276 -7.33 58.82 -8.02
N ALA A 277 -6.20 59.04 -8.69
CA ALA A 277 -6.01 60.22 -9.54
C ALA A 277 -7.00 60.25 -10.72
N TYR A 278 -7.23 59.09 -11.36
CA TYR A 278 -8.26 58.94 -12.39
C TYR A 278 -9.66 59.25 -11.86
N LEU A 279 -10.05 58.68 -10.71
CA LEU A 279 -11.37 58.90 -10.12
C LEU A 279 -11.60 60.39 -9.82
N LYS A 280 -10.59 61.10 -9.30
CA LYS A 280 -10.66 62.56 -9.12
C LYS A 280 -10.89 63.31 -10.43
N CYS A 281 -10.13 62.95 -11.47
CA CYS A 281 -10.26 63.55 -12.80
C CYS A 281 -11.63 63.30 -13.44
N PHE A 282 -12.07 62.04 -13.40
CA PHE A 282 -13.37 61.61 -13.90
C PHE A 282 -14.50 62.33 -13.16
N ASN A 283 -14.45 62.38 -11.83
CA ASN A 283 -15.47 63.04 -11.03
C ASN A 283 -15.58 64.55 -11.31
N GLY A 284 -14.45 65.22 -11.53
CA GLY A 284 -14.42 66.62 -11.97
C GLY A 284 -15.09 66.84 -13.35
N THR A 285 -14.91 65.88 -14.26
CA THR A 285 -15.55 65.90 -15.59
C THR A 285 -17.05 65.68 -15.49
N ILE A 286 -17.49 64.75 -14.63
CA ILE A 286 -18.93 64.52 -14.37
C ILE A 286 -19.58 65.78 -13.78
N LYS A 287 -18.94 66.41 -12.79
CA LYS A 287 -19.40 67.69 -12.21
C LYS A 287 -19.57 68.78 -13.27
N THR A 288 -18.55 68.97 -14.09
CA THR A 288 -18.58 69.95 -15.20
C THR A 288 -19.72 69.64 -16.19
N THR A 289 -19.99 68.35 -16.44
CA THR A 289 -21.09 67.92 -17.32
C THR A 289 -22.44 68.26 -16.71
N ILE A 290 -22.64 68.01 -15.41
CA ILE A 290 -23.85 68.36 -14.66
C ILE A 290 -24.09 69.87 -14.72
N ASP A 291 -23.07 70.68 -14.41
CA ASP A 291 -23.14 72.15 -14.44
C ASP A 291 -23.55 72.66 -15.83
N LYS A 292 -23.04 72.04 -16.90
CA LYS A 292 -23.39 72.39 -18.29
C LYS A 292 -24.83 72.02 -18.66
N ILE A 293 -25.36 70.92 -18.12
CA ILE A 293 -26.78 70.58 -18.30
C ILE A 293 -27.67 71.58 -17.53
N GLU A 294 -27.31 71.97 -16.31
CA GLU A 294 -28.05 72.97 -15.51
C GLU A 294 -28.10 74.34 -16.16
N ASN A 295 -26.98 74.76 -16.77
CA ASN A 295 -26.86 76.05 -17.45
C ASN A 295 -27.43 76.04 -18.89
N ASN A 296 -28.12 74.97 -19.31
CA ASN A 296 -28.61 74.77 -20.68
C ASN A 296 -27.53 74.84 -21.78
N GLU A 297 -26.25 74.61 -21.45
CA GLU A 297 -25.16 74.47 -22.44
C GLU A 297 -25.16 73.09 -23.10
N ILE A 298 -25.70 72.08 -22.40
CA ILE A 298 -26.01 70.76 -22.94
C ILE A 298 -27.52 70.55 -22.80
N ASP A 299 -28.26 70.80 -23.88
CA ASP A 299 -29.74 70.77 -23.91
C ASP A 299 -30.31 69.54 -24.64
N SER A 300 -29.44 68.67 -25.15
CA SER A 300 -29.82 67.46 -25.89
C SER A 300 -28.93 66.27 -25.55
N LYS A 301 -29.47 65.06 -25.69
CA LYS A 301 -28.71 63.81 -25.48
C LYS A 301 -27.52 63.68 -26.43
N GLU A 302 -27.61 64.24 -27.63
CA GLU A 302 -26.55 64.21 -28.62
C GLU A 302 -25.37 65.09 -28.19
N LEU A 303 -25.64 66.30 -27.68
CA LEU A 303 -24.61 67.16 -27.09
C LEU A 303 -23.99 66.52 -25.83
N LEU A 304 -24.80 65.91 -24.97
CA LEU A 304 -24.31 65.20 -23.78
C LEU A 304 -23.35 64.07 -24.16
N ARG A 305 -23.77 63.21 -25.10
CA ARG A 305 -22.95 62.12 -25.62
C ARG A 305 -21.64 62.62 -26.22
N ASN A 306 -21.69 63.64 -27.08
CA ASN A 306 -20.49 64.19 -27.73
C ASN A 306 -19.55 64.83 -26.71
N PHE A 307 -20.10 65.52 -25.69
CA PHE A 307 -19.31 66.10 -24.61
C PHE A 307 -18.57 65.02 -23.81
N LEU A 308 -19.26 63.94 -23.42
CA LEU A 308 -18.65 62.84 -22.68
C LEU A 308 -17.56 62.12 -23.50
N LEU A 309 -17.79 61.85 -24.78
CA LEU A 309 -16.80 61.25 -25.68
C LEU A 309 -15.52 62.09 -25.84
N GLN A 310 -15.64 63.41 -25.77
CA GLN A 310 -14.48 64.31 -25.91
C GLN A 310 -13.74 64.54 -24.59
N ASN A 311 -14.44 64.51 -23.46
CA ASN A 311 -13.89 64.97 -22.19
C ASN A 311 -13.56 63.83 -21.22
N VAL A 312 -14.30 62.72 -21.25
CA VAL A 312 -14.06 61.59 -20.36
C VAL A 312 -12.90 60.74 -20.86
N VAL A 313 -11.89 60.57 -20.01
CA VAL A 313 -10.72 59.73 -20.25
C VAL A 313 -11.03 58.26 -19.93
N GLU A 314 -10.38 57.35 -20.66
CA GLU A 314 -10.47 55.91 -20.42
C GLU A 314 -9.86 55.57 -19.04
N ALA A 315 -10.48 54.64 -18.33
CA ALA A 315 -9.99 54.21 -17.02
C ALA A 315 -8.67 53.45 -17.15
N PRO A 316 -7.71 53.63 -16.22
CA PRO A 316 -6.54 52.77 -16.16
C PRO A 316 -6.94 51.31 -15.84
N GLU A 317 -6.05 50.34 -16.06
CA GLU A 317 -6.29 48.96 -15.63
C GLU A 317 -6.66 48.94 -14.14
N ASN A 318 -7.69 48.16 -13.80
CA ASN A 318 -8.25 48.10 -12.45
C ASN A 318 -7.37 47.29 -11.50
N ASP A 319 -6.17 47.80 -11.25
CA ASP A 319 -5.24 47.26 -10.30
C ASP A 319 -5.60 47.73 -8.90
N GLN A 320 -5.96 46.78 -8.04
CA GLN A 320 -6.15 47.01 -6.62
C GLN A 320 -4.88 46.63 -5.87
N LEU A 321 -4.52 47.43 -4.87
CA LEU A 321 -3.52 47.04 -3.89
C LEU A 321 -4.19 46.28 -2.77
N ARG A 322 -3.67 45.09 -2.45
CA ARG A 322 -4.09 44.31 -1.30
C ARG A 322 -3.15 44.55 -0.14
N LEU A 323 -3.71 44.78 1.04
CA LEU A 323 -3.01 44.77 2.33
C LEU A 323 -3.53 43.57 3.14
N GLN A 324 -2.66 42.59 3.36
CA GLN A 324 -2.96 41.35 4.07
C GLN A 324 -2.12 41.26 5.34
N THR A 325 -2.77 41.11 6.50
CA THR A 325 -2.11 40.97 7.80
C THR A 325 -2.19 39.53 8.28
N PHE A 326 -1.04 38.94 8.59
CA PHE A 326 -0.87 37.60 9.12
C PHE A 326 -0.53 37.65 10.60
N GLN A 327 -1.10 36.72 11.37
CA GLN A 327 -0.87 36.56 12.80
C GLN A 327 -0.15 35.24 13.04
N PHE A 328 0.88 35.25 13.88
CA PHE A 328 1.68 34.07 14.23
C PHE A 328 1.66 33.82 15.75
N SER A 329 2.07 32.63 16.15
CA SER A 329 2.16 32.19 17.54
C SER A 329 3.28 32.86 18.35
N GLY A 330 4.14 33.67 17.73
CA GLY A 330 5.31 34.27 18.37
C GLY A 330 5.95 35.36 17.52
N ALA A 331 7.03 35.97 18.03
CA ALA A 331 7.67 37.11 17.38
C ALA A 331 8.31 36.74 16.03
N VAL A 332 7.96 37.48 14.97
CA VAL A 332 8.46 37.24 13.61
C VAL A 332 9.70 38.09 13.35
N LYS A 333 10.82 37.42 13.03
CA LYS A 333 12.05 38.08 12.56
C LYS A 333 12.03 38.29 11.05
N MET A 334 11.59 37.27 10.32
CA MET A 334 11.53 37.27 8.85
C MET A 334 10.24 36.59 8.40
N VAL A 335 9.72 37.01 7.25
CA VAL A 335 8.59 36.34 6.59
C VAL A 335 9.06 35.77 5.26
N LYS A 336 8.66 34.54 4.98
CA LYS A 336 8.86 33.87 3.70
C LYS A 336 7.53 33.76 2.98
N VAL A 337 7.48 34.17 1.73
CA VAL A 337 6.29 34.12 0.87
C VAL A 337 6.58 33.23 -0.33
N TYR A 338 5.68 32.30 -0.62
CA TYR A 338 5.78 31.35 -1.72
C TYR A 338 4.84 31.80 -2.85
N ILE A 339 5.40 32.05 -4.04
CA ILE A 339 4.64 32.66 -5.15
C ILE A 339 4.77 31.81 -6.40
N GLN A 340 3.65 31.39 -6.98
CA GLN A 340 3.59 30.75 -8.28
C GLN A 340 3.96 31.75 -9.38
N THR A 341 4.98 31.42 -10.16
CA THR A 341 5.54 32.33 -11.19
C THR A 341 4.72 32.37 -12.49
N GLY A 342 3.69 31.54 -12.62
CA GLY A 342 2.97 31.31 -13.88
C GLY A 342 3.73 30.43 -14.89
N VAL A 343 5.01 30.12 -14.61
CA VAL A 343 5.76 29.11 -15.35
C VAL A 343 5.51 27.75 -14.71
N SER A 344 5.15 26.77 -15.51
CA SER A 344 5.01 25.38 -15.08
C SER A 344 6.00 24.51 -15.84
N GLU A 345 6.55 23.52 -15.15
CA GLU A 345 7.42 22.53 -15.75
C GLU A 345 6.66 21.23 -15.98
N LYS A 346 6.89 20.62 -17.15
CA LYS A 346 6.27 19.35 -17.52
C LYS A 346 7.26 18.21 -17.35
N ILE A 347 6.91 17.24 -16.51
CA ILE A 347 7.66 16.02 -16.29
C ILE A 347 6.97 14.89 -17.06
N ASN A 348 7.71 14.20 -17.92
CA ASN A 348 7.21 13.03 -18.63
C ASN A 348 7.97 11.77 -18.19
N LYS A 349 7.25 10.69 -17.92
CA LYS A 349 7.83 9.40 -17.53
C LYS A 349 7.17 8.27 -18.30
N SER A 350 7.95 7.35 -18.85
CA SER A 350 7.43 6.09 -19.39
C SER A 350 7.74 4.96 -18.41
N LEU A 351 6.75 4.11 -18.16
CA LEU A 351 6.91 2.92 -17.32
C LEU A 351 5.99 1.79 -17.75
N ILE A 352 6.39 0.56 -17.41
CA ILE A 352 5.60 -0.64 -17.68
C ILE A 352 4.78 -0.98 -16.44
N LEU A 353 3.47 -0.79 -16.53
CA LEU A 353 2.52 -1.19 -15.50
C LEU A 353 2.14 -2.64 -15.71
N LYS A 354 2.47 -3.49 -14.73
CA LYS A 354 2.12 -4.91 -14.74
C LYS A 354 0.74 -5.12 -14.13
N ARG A 355 0.04 -6.14 -14.61
CA ARG A 355 -1.22 -6.57 -14.01
C ARG A 355 -1.02 -7.05 -12.57
N ALA A 356 -1.92 -6.68 -11.67
CA ALA A 356 -1.86 -7.06 -10.26
C ALA A 356 -1.88 -8.59 -10.07
N GLN A 357 -1.09 -9.11 -9.11
CA GLN A 357 -1.08 -10.54 -8.78
C GLN A 357 -2.44 -11.08 -8.30
N HIS A 358 -3.23 -10.25 -7.62
CA HIS A 358 -4.55 -10.57 -7.10
C HIS A 358 -5.69 -10.24 -8.09
N SER A 359 -5.38 -9.60 -9.21
CA SER A 359 -6.37 -9.43 -10.29
C SER A 359 -6.68 -10.78 -10.95
N GLN A 360 -7.73 -10.80 -11.77
CA GLN A 360 -8.29 -11.97 -12.46
C GLN A 360 -7.19 -12.94 -12.98
N LYS A 361 -6.86 -13.93 -12.15
CA LYS A 361 -5.79 -14.89 -12.43
C LYS A 361 -6.29 -15.89 -13.47
N ALA A 362 -5.49 -16.12 -14.50
CA ALA A 362 -5.79 -17.13 -15.50
C ALA A 362 -6.00 -18.49 -14.85
N THR A 363 -7.14 -19.10 -15.16
CA THR A 363 -7.55 -20.39 -14.63
C THR A 363 -7.41 -21.42 -15.76
N ASN A 364 -6.31 -22.18 -15.79
CA ASN A 364 -5.96 -23.05 -16.94
C ASN A 364 -5.99 -22.34 -18.31
N GLY A 365 -5.55 -21.08 -18.37
CA GLY A 365 -5.55 -20.29 -19.61
C GLY A 365 -6.86 -19.58 -19.94
N TYR A 366 -7.85 -19.67 -19.04
CA TYR A 366 -9.13 -18.97 -19.17
C TYR A 366 -9.22 -17.76 -18.24
N TYR A 367 -9.98 -16.75 -18.66
CA TYR A 367 -10.19 -15.50 -17.94
C TYR A 367 -11.68 -15.24 -17.85
N LEU A 368 -12.14 -14.84 -16.66
CA LEU A 368 -13.53 -14.46 -16.47
C LEU A 368 -13.85 -13.22 -17.33
N ALA A 369 -15.00 -13.21 -17.98
CA ALA A 369 -15.41 -12.06 -18.79
C ALA A 369 -16.90 -11.83 -18.61
N ILE A 370 -17.29 -10.56 -18.67
CA ILE A 370 -18.68 -10.10 -18.60
C ILE A 370 -19.12 -9.75 -20.02
N ASP A 371 -20.23 -10.31 -20.44
CA ASP A 371 -20.89 -9.90 -21.66
C ASP A 371 -21.56 -8.54 -21.46
N LYS A 372 -21.20 -7.55 -22.29
CA LYS A 372 -21.63 -6.16 -22.10
C LYS A 372 -23.15 -5.99 -22.28
N GLU A 373 -23.76 -6.79 -23.16
CA GLU A 373 -25.19 -6.70 -23.49
C GLU A 373 -26.06 -7.38 -22.44
N THR A 374 -25.73 -8.62 -22.10
CA THR A 374 -26.53 -9.46 -21.20
C THR A 374 -26.14 -9.31 -19.73
N ARG A 375 -24.96 -8.74 -19.44
CA ARG A 375 -24.32 -8.68 -18.13
C ARG A 375 -23.98 -10.05 -17.52
N LYS A 376 -24.18 -11.13 -18.27
CA LYS A 376 -23.82 -12.49 -17.86
C LYS A 376 -22.32 -12.71 -17.97
N GLN A 377 -21.81 -13.64 -17.18
CA GLN A 377 -20.41 -13.99 -17.08
C GLN A 377 -20.14 -15.32 -17.75
N GLY A 378 -19.00 -15.39 -18.43
CA GLY A 378 -18.46 -16.60 -19.04
C GLY A 378 -16.93 -16.58 -18.92
N LEU A 379 -16.25 -17.41 -19.72
CA LEU A 379 -14.79 -17.44 -19.76
C LEU A 379 -14.29 -17.21 -21.19
N VAL A 380 -13.32 -16.31 -21.35
CA VAL A 380 -12.55 -16.17 -22.60
C VAL A 380 -11.21 -16.88 -22.49
N ASP A 381 -10.65 -17.31 -23.62
CA ASP A 381 -9.28 -17.82 -23.67
C ASP A 381 -8.24 -16.69 -23.78
N GLU A 382 -6.96 -17.07 -23.90
CA GLU A 382 -5.84 -16.13 -24.06
C GLU A 382 -5.90 -15.26 -25.33
N THR A 383 -6.76 -15.62 -26.30
CA THR A 383 -7.00 -14.84 -27.52
C THR A 383 -8.12 -13.83 -27.36
N GLY A 384 -8.84 -13.85 -26.22
CA GLY A 384 -9.96 -12.96 -25.92
C GLY A 384 -11.30 -13.42 -26.50
N VAL A 385 -11.38 -14.64 -27.05
CA VAL A 385 -12.62 -15.22 -27.60
C VAL A 385 -13.30 -16.07 -26.53
N TRP A 386 -14.63 -16.10 -26.52
CA TRP A 386 -15.41 -16.97 -25.62
C TRP A 386 -14.96 -18.43 -25.76
N ALA A 387 -14.38 -18.96 -24.69
CA ALA A 387 -14.15 -20.39 -24.53
C ALA A 387 -15.35 -21.07 -23.88
N ILE A 388 -16.02 -20.38 -22.96
CA ILE A 388 -17.27 -20.76 -22.33
C ILE A 388 -18.20 -19.56 -22.45
N HIS A 389 -19.34 -19.77 -23.12
CA HIS A 389 -20.31 -18.70 -23.36
C HIS A 389 -20.88 -18.12 -22.06
N PRO A 390 -21.22 -16.82 -22.06
CA PRO A 390 -21.72 -16.13 -20.88
C PRO A 390 -23.15 -16.55 -20.55
N GLU A 391 -23.31 -17.38 -19.52
CA GLU A 391 -24.62 -17.87 -19.07
C GLU A 391 -24.84 -17.69 -17.57
N TYR A 392 -23.81 -17.28 -16.83
CA TYR A 392 -23.78 -17.28 -15.38
C TYR A 392 -23.90 -15.86 -14.81
N GLU A 393 -24.34 -15.72 -13.57
CA GLU A 393 -24.31 -14.46 -12.83
C GLU A 393 -23.45 -14.61 -11.57
N ASN A 394 -22.74 -13.55 -11.17
CA ASN A 394 -21.84 -13.56 -10.02
C ASN A 394 -20.84 -14.75 -10.00
N LEU A 395 -20.34 -15.14 -11.16
CA LEU A 395 -19.37 -16.21 -11.34
C LEU A 395 -18.03 -15.78 -10.76
N ARG A 396 -17.52 -16.57 -9.82
CA ARG A 396 -16.27 -16.34 -9.08
C ARG A 396 -15.41 -17.58 -9.15
N MET A 397 -14.12 -17.38 -9.40
CA MET A 397 -13.14 -18.45 -9.31
C MET A 397 -12.96 -18.85 -7.84
N MET A 398 -13.13 -20.13 -7.52
CA MET A 398 -12.77 -20.70 -6.22
C MET A 398 -11.30 -21.08 -6.26
N ASN A 399 -10.93 -21.94 -7.21
CA ASN A 399 -9.53 -22.31 -7.46
C ASN A 399 -9.29 -22.55 -8.95
N TYR A 400 -8.15 -23.16 -9.31
CA TYR A 400 -7.78 -23.41 -10.71
C TYR A 400 -8.73 -24.31 -11.50
N TYR A 401 -9.69 -24.98 -10.88
CA TYR A 401 -10.62 -25.89 -11.56
C TYR A 401 -12.08 -25.69 -11.17
N TYR A 402 -12.37 -24.87 -10.17
CA TYR A 402 -13.72 -24.72 -9.64
C TYR A 402 -14.14 -23.26 -9.60
N TYR A 403 -15.41 -23.03 -9.92
CA TYR A 403 -16.07 -21.74 -9.88
C TYR A 403 -17.36 -21.85 -9.09
N SER A 404 -17.75 -20.76 -8.43
CA SER A 404 -19.05 -20.61 -7.79
C SER A 404 -19.82 -19.51 -8.50
N GLY A 405 -21.10 -19.71 -8.76
CA GLY A 405 -21.94 -18.70 -9.41
C GLY A 405 -23.42 -19.07 -9.42
N LEU A 406 -24.22 -18.17 -9.97
CA LEU A 406 -25.66 -18.32 -10.14
C LEU A 406 -25.98 -18.77 -11.56
N TYR A 407 -26.96 -19.66 -11.68
CA TYR A 407 -27.54 -20.08 -12.96
C TYR A 407 -29.03 -20.34 -12.75
N ASN A 408 -29.89 -19.75 -13.59
CA ASN A 408 -31.36 -19.91 -13.53
C ASN A 408 -31.96 -19.69 -12.12
N ASN A 409 -31.55 -18.63 -11.42
CA ASN A 409 -31.99 -18.28 -10.05
C ASN A 409 -31.64 -19.31 -8.96
N ASP A 410 -30.80 -20.31 -9.26
CA ASP A 410 -30.24 -21.22 -8.25
C ASP A 410 -28.95 -20.64 -7.67
N TYR A 411 -28.88 -20.54 -6.34
CA TYR A 411 -27.85 -19.77 -5.65
C TYR A 411 -26.58 -20.59 -5.35
N ASN A 412 -25.42 -19.92 -5.46
CA ASN A 412 -24.09 -20.38 -5.01
C ASN A 412 -23.73 -21.81 -5.42
N GLN A 413 -24.01 -22.17 -6.68
CA GLN A 413 -23.72 -23.50 -7.20
C GLN A 413 -22.23 -23.64 -7.51
N LEU A 414 -21.68 -24.82 -7.22
CA LEU A 414 -20.29 -25.17 -7.55
C LEU A 414 -20.23 -25.79 -8.96
N TYR A 415 -19.29 -25.28 -9.76
CA TYR A 415 -19.02 -25.75 -11.12
C TYR A 415 -17.58 -26.19 -11.25
N TRP A 416 -17.38 -27.36 -11.85
CA TRP A 416 -16.07 -27.86 -12.26
C TRP A 416 -15.78 -27.44 -13.71
N LEU A 417 -14.60 -26.88 -13.92
CA LEU A 417 -14.08 -26.52 -15.24
C LEU A 417 -13.53 -27.75 -15.96
N ASN A 418 -14.34 -28.30 -16.86
CA ASN A 418 -13.92 -29.34 -17.76
C ASN A 418 -13.25 -28.72 -19.00
N THR A 419 -11.93 -28.63 -18.98
CA THR A 419 -11.14 -28.02 -20.06
C THR A 419 -11.20 -28.81 -21.37
N LYS A 420 -11.61 -30.09 -21.33
CA LYS A 420 -11.75 -30.93 -22.53
C LYS A 420 -13.05 -30.63 -23.27
N THR A 421 -14.16 -30.49 -22.53
CA THR A 421 -15.47 -30.16 -23.10
C THR A 421 -15.70 -28.65 -23.24
N LYS A 422 -14.82 -27.83 -22.64
CA LYS A 422 -14.94 -26.37 -22.52
C LYS A 422 -16.28 -25.97 -21.89
N ARG A 423 -16.61 -26.60 -20.76
CA ARG A 423 -17.84 -26.34 -20.00
C ARG A 423 -17.56 -26.20 -18.51
N LEU A 424 -18.39 -25.40 -17.86
CA LEU A 424 -18.54 -25.38 -16.41
C LEU A 424 -19.66 -26.37 -16.06
N GLU A 425 -19.27 -27.54 -15.59
CA GLU A 425 -20.17 -28.64 -15.26
C GLU A 425 -20.57 -28.55 -13.79
N ARG A 426 -21.88 -28.47 -13.51
CA ARG A 426 -22.37 -28.46 -12.12
C ARG A 426 -22.00 -29.77 -11.44
N VAL A 427 -21.49 -29.67 -10.22
CA VAL A 427 -21.13 -30.83 -9.39
C VAL A 427 -22.09 -30.98 -8.22
N SER A 428 -22.20 -32.20 -7.69
CA SER A 428 -23.09 -32.55 -6.57
C SER A 428 -22.34 -32.74 -5.25
N TYR A 429 -21.24 -32.01 -5.07
CA TYR A 429 -20.37 -32.04 -3.89
C TYR A 429 -19.86 -30.62 -3.63
N GLU A 430 -19.41 -30.37 -2.41
CA GLU A 430 -18.78 -29.13 -1.97
C GLU A 430 -17.25 -29.32 -1.91
N LEU A 431 -16.52 -28.21 -1.87
CA LEU A 431 -15.09 -28.24 -1.61
C LEU A 431 -14.88 -28.12 -0.10
N ASP A 432 -14.30 -29.15 0.53
CA ASP A 432 -13.85 -29.09 1.93
C ASP A 432 -12.94 -27.87 2.15
N GLU A 433 -12.04 -27.64 1.19
CA GLU A 433 -11.28 -26.40 1.09
C GLU A 433 -10.96 -26.01 -0.36
N VAL A 434 -10.66 -24.73 -0.55
CA VAL A 434 -10.30 -24.17 -1.86
C VAL A 434 -8.94 -24.71 -2.37
N LYS A 435 -8.14 -25.31 -1.50
CA LYS A 435 -6.78 -25.77 -1.77
C LYS A 435 -6.73 -26.89 -2.80
N ILE A 436 -5.67 -26.86 -3.62
CA ILE A 436 -5.34 -27.93 -4.56
C ILE A 436 -4.02 -28.56 -4.13
N TYR A 437 -4.07 -29.85 -3.83
CA TYR A 437 -2.93 -30.67 -3.49
C TYR A 437 -2.10 -31.07 -4.72
N SER A 438 -0.92 -31.65 -4.47
CA SER A 438 -0.06 -32.24 -5.51
C SER A 438 -0.87 -33.16 -6.43
N GLU A 439 -0.49 -33.21 -7.71
CA GLU A 439 -1.22 -33.93 -8.76
C GLU A 439 -2.66 -33.44 -9.03
N LYS A 440 -2.98 -32.21 -8.59
CA LYS A 440 -4.30 -31.58 -8.79
C LYS A 440 -5.42 -32.27 -8.01
N LEU A 441 -5.10 -32.80 -6.84
CA LEU A 441 -6.07 -33.47 -5.98
C LEU A 441 -6.78 -32.44 -5.09
N VAL A 442 -8.07 -32.66 -4.86
CA VAL A 442 -8.90 -31.76 -4.05
C VAL A 442 -9.77 -32.61 -3.14
N ASN A 443 -9.80 -32.25 -1.85
CA ASN A 443 -10.75 -32.81 -0.90
C ASN A 443 -12.14 -32.24 -1.19
N ILE A 444 -13.13 -33.12 -1.19
CA ILE A 444 -14.52 -32.78 -1.44
C ILE A 444 -15.38 -33.45 -0.37
N GLU A 445 -16.51 -32.84 -0.08
CA GLU A 445 -17.51 -33.39 0.83
C GLU A 445 -18.88 -33.41 0.14
N ARG A 446 -19.74 -34.35 0.51
CA ARG A 446 -21.07 -34.43 -0.13
C ARG A 446 -21.92 -33.19 0.18
N GLU A 447 -21.85 -32.74 1.42
CA GLU A 447 -22.47 -31.53 1.97
C GLU A 447 -21.55 -31.01 3.09
N THR A 448 -21.75 -29.79 3.57
CA THR A 448 -20.93 -29.20 4.64
C THR A 448 -20.86 -30.10 5.89
N ASN A 449 -19.66 -30.54 6.27
CA ASN A 449 -19.39 -31.54 7.32
C ASN A 449 -19.97 -32.94 7.04
N GLY A 450 -20.24 -33.25 5.77
CA GLY A 450 -20.72 -34.54 5.30
C GLY A 450 -19.57 -35.49 4.95
N PRO A 451 -19.87 -36.64 4.32
CA PRO A 451 -18.85 -37.61 3.97
C PRO A 451 -17.83 -37.06 2.97
N GLU A 452 -16.55 -37.17 3.33
CA GLU A 452 -15.41 -36.70 2.55
C GLU A 452 -14.91 -37.74 1.54
N GLY A 453 -14.35 -37.21 0.44
CA GLY A 453 -13.66 -37.93 -0.62
C GLY A 453 -12.58 -37.07 -1.26
N VAL A 454 -11.90 -37.61 -2.27
CA VAL A 454 -10.84 -36.91 -3.01
C VAL A 454 -11.06 -37.08 -4.49
N ILE A 455 -10.91 -35.99 -5.25
CA ILE A 455 -11.06 -35.98 -6.70
C ILE A 455 -9.79 -35.45 -7.37
N ASN A 456 -9.51 -35.90 -8.59
CA ASN A 456 -8.54 -35.24 -9.45
C ASN A 456 -9.23 -34.09 -10.18
N ALA A 457 -8.94 -32.85 -9.78
CA ALA A 457 -9.57 -31.65 -10.33
C ALA A 457 -9.25 -31.42 -11.81
N LYS A 458 -8.16 -31.98 -12.34
CA LYS A 458 -7.85 -31.89 -13.79
C LYS A 458 -8.74 -32.81 -14.62
N THR A 459 -9.08 -34.00 -14.10
CA THR A 459 -9.84 -35.00 -14.87
C THR A 459 -11.29 -35.15 -14.43
N GLY A 460 -11.67 -34.61 -13.27
CA GLY A 460 -12.99 -34.79 -12.65
C GLY A 460 -13.21 -36.21 -12.12
N SER A 461 -12.17 -37.02 -12.02
CA SER A 461 -12.29 -38.43 -11.63
C SER A 461 -12.16 -38.60 -10.11
N MET A 462 -13.10 -39.34 -9.50
CA MET A 462 -13.05 -39.69 -8.08
C MET A 462 -11.85 -40.60 -7.79
N VAL A 463 -10.97 -40.16 -6.89
CA VAL A 463 -9.75 -40.86 -6.48
C VAL A 463 -9.98 -41.62 -5.18
N ILE A 464 -10.64 -40.98 -4.21
CA ILE A 464 -11.10 -41.58 -2.96
C ILE A 464 -12.62 -41.34 -2.84
N PRO A 465 -13.44 -42.38 -2.59
CA PRO A 465 -14.89 -42.23 -2.56
C PRO A 465 -15.38 -41.36 -1.39
N MET A 466 -16.43 -40.57 -1.61
CA MET A 466 -17.10 -39.73 -0.60
C MET A 466 -17.88 -40.58 0.41
N LYS A 467 -17.18 -41.12 1.41
CA LYS A 467 -17.77 -41.98 2.45
C LYS A 467 -17.05 -41.88 3.79
N TYR A 468 -16.00 -41.07 3.88
CA TYR A 468 -15.13 -40.99 5.05
C TYR A 468 -15.59 -39.86 5.95
N ASP A 469 -15.39 -40.02 7.25
CA ASP A 469 -15.74 -38.98 8.22
C ASP A 469 -14.73 -37.81 8.15
N TYR A 470 -13.49 -38.12 7.76
CA TYR A 470 -12.41 -37.15 7.62
C TYR A 470 -11.29 -37.69 6.72
N ILE A 471 -10.66 -36.83 5.90
CA ILE A 471 -9.51 -37.17 5.06
C ILE A 471 -8.43 -36.10 5.20
N ARG A 472 -7.29 -36.50 5.77
CA ARG A 472 -6.11 -35.63 5.88
C ARG A 472 -4.99 -36.04 4.94
N PRO A 473 -4.49 -35.14 4.08
CA PRO A 473 -3.32 -35.41 3.26
C PRO A 473 -2.02 -35.30 4.07
N GLN A 474 -1.09 -36.22 3.84
CA GLN A 474 0.23 -36.26 4.48
C GLN A 474 1.27 -36.88 3.53
N GLU A 475 2.34 -36.14 3.22
CA GLU A 475 3.49 -36.63 2.42
C GLU A 475 3.12 -37.31 1.07
N GLY A 476 2.08 -36.81 0.39
CA GLY A 476 1.62 -37.39 -0.89
C GLY A 476 0.69 -38.60 -0.75
N PHE A 477 0.23 -38.88 0.46
CA PHE A 477 -0.80 -39.86 0.79
C PHE A 477 -2.02 -39.18 1.42
N PHE A 478 -3.11 -39.93 1.55
CA PHE A 478 -4.33 -39.51 2.20
C PHE A 478 -4.66 -40.49 3.32
N ILE A 479 -4.67 -39.98 4.56
CA ILE A 479 -5.10 -40.74 5.73
C ILE A 479 -6.59 -40.51 5.88
N THR A 480 -7.35 -41.60 5.82
CA THR A 480 -8.81 -41.58 5.80
C THR A 480 -9.34 -42.10 7.12
N ASP A 481 -10.24 -41.38 7.78
CA ASP A 481 -10.95 -41.87 8.96
C ASP A 481 -12.34 -42.37 8.58
N LEU A 482 -12.68 -43.57 9.04
CA LEU A 482 -14.01 -44.14 8.96
C LEU A 482 -14.38 -44.77 10.30
N ASN A 483 -15.34 -44.18 11.01
CA ASN A 483 -15.80 -44.59 12.34
C ASN A 483 -14.68 -44.62 13.40
N ASN A 484 -13.82 -43.60 13.44
CA ASN A 484 -12.64 -43.50 14.30
C ASN A 484 -11.57 -44.56 13.99
N LYS A 485 -11.51 -45.00 12.75
CA LYS A 485 -10.49 -45.93 12.25
C LYS A 485 -9.82 -45.35 11.03
N GLU A 486 -8.51 -45.17 11.14
CA GLU A 486 -7.68 -44.65 10.08
C GLU A 486 -7.26 -45.76 9.09
N GLY A 487 -7.30 -45.41 7.81
CA GLY A 487 -6.74 -46.13 6.67
C GLY A 487 -5.83 -45.22 5.86
N LEU A 488 -5.22 -45.76 4.80
CA LEU A 488 -4.27 -45.02 3.99
C LEU A 488 -4.46 -45.27 2.50
N TYR A 489 -4.50 -44.20 1.73
CA TYR A 489 -4.52 -44.18 0.27
C TYR A 489 -3.30 -43.45 -0.28
N ASP A 490 -2.81 -43.91 -1.44
CA ASP A 490 -1.86 -43.12 -2.23
C ASP A 490 -2.58 -42.07 -3.10
N LYS A 491 -1.81 -41.16 -3.70
CA LYS A 491 -2.30 -40.12 -4.60
C LYS A 491 -3.03 -40.62 -5.86
N ASN A 492 -2.93 -41.90 -6.19
CA ASN A 492 -3.62 -42.52 -7.33
C ASN A 492 -4.91 -43.23 -6.91
N GLY A 493 -5.30 -43.15 -5.63
CA GLY A 493 -6.51 -43.80 -5.12
C GLY A 493 -6.31 -45.28 -4.81
N ARG A 494 -5.07 -45.78 -4.82
CA ARG A 494 -4.79 -47.14 -4.37
C ARG A 494 -4.80 -47.16 -2.85
N ARG A 495 -5.67 -48.00 -2.27
CA ARG A 495 -5.65 -48.28 -0.83
C ARG A 495 -4.37 -49.02 -0.47
N ILE A 496 -3.56 -48.41 0.38
CA ILE A 496 -2.31 -48.96 0.94
C ILE A 496 -2.59 -49.71 2.23
N LEU A 497 -3.40 -49.12 3.13
CA LEU A 497 -3.81 -49.73 4.39
C LEU A 497 -5.33 -49.61 4.59
N PRO A 498 -6.00 -50.66 5.11
CA PRO A 498 -7.42 -50.61 5.43
C PRO A 498 -7.70 -49.81 6.71
N GLU A 499 -8.94 -49.34 6.84
CA GLU A 499 -9.48 -48.54 7.95
C GLU A 499 -9.71 -49.38 9.21
N ILE A 500 -8.64 -49.87 9.82
CA ILE A 500 -8.69 -50.72 11.02
C ILE A 500 -7.75 -50.22 12.14
N PHE A 501 -6.98 -49.17 11.87
CA PHE A 501 -6.00 -48.62 12.79
C PHE A 501 -6.61 -47.46 13.57
N ASN A 502 -6.16 -47.19 14.79
CA ASN A 502 -6.62 -46.01 15.53
C ASN A 502 -5.84 -44.76 15.15
N SER A 503 -4.60 -44.92 14.71
CA SER A 503 -3.81 -43.84 14.15
C SER A 503 -2.77 -44.37 13.17
N ILE A 504 -2.44 -43.53 12.19
CA ILE A 504 -1.48 -43.69 11.12
C ILE A 504 -0.67 -42.41 11.06
N SER A 505 0.65 -42.54 10.97
CA SER A 505 1.55 -41.42 10.73
C SER A 505 2.63 -41.84 9.77
N ILE A 506 3.01 -40.95 8.87
CA ILE A 506 4.09 -41.17 7.90
C ILE A 506 5.28 -40.32 8.34
N LYS A 507 6.45 -40.95 8.47
CA LYS A 507 7.74 -40.31 8.76
C LYS A 507 8.85 -41.11 8.08
N ASP A 508 9.87 -40.45 7.55
CA ASP A 508 11.05 -41.07 6.91
C ASP A 508 10.73 -42.15 5.86
N ASP A 509 9.73 -41.91 5.01
CA ASP A 509 9.25 -42.88 4.03
C ASP A 509 8.70 -44.18 4.64
N MET A 510 8.23 -44.12 5.88
CA MET A 510 7.69 -45.26 6.62
C MET A 510 6.35 -44.92 7.25
N ILE A 511 5.46 -45.89 7.28
CA ILE A 511 4.12 -45.76 7.87
C ILE A 511 4.13 -46.41 9.25
N TYR A 512 3.75 -45.65 10.25
CA TYR A 512 3.63 -46.08 11.64
C TYR A 512 2.16 -46.11 12.03
N VAL A 513 1.66 -47.24 12.51
CA VAL A 513 0.24 -47.41 12.82
C VAL A 513 -0.01 -47.96 14.23
N SER A 514 -1.13 -47.60 14.86
CA SER A 514 -1.56 -48.10 16.17
C SER A 514 -2.92 -48.83 16.09
N LYS A 515 -3.19 -49.76 17.02
CA LYS A 515 -4.44 -50.56 17.03
C LYS A 515 -5.30 -50.44 18.29
N GLU A 516 -4.78 -49.97 19.42
CA GLU A 516 -5.52 -49.88 20.70
C GLU A 516 -5.81 -48.43 21.12
N LYS A 517 -6.97 -48.21 21.76
CA LYS A 517 -7.59 -46.88 21.97
C LYS A 517 -7.30 -46.31 23.36
N ASP A 518 -6.46 -46.97 24.15
CA ASP A 518 -6.36 -46.73 25.60
C ASP A 518 -4.96 -46.30 26.07
N ASN A 519 -4.97 -45.61 27.20
CA ASN A 519 -3.98 -44.68 27.74
C ASN A 519 -2.58 -45.21 28.12
N SER A 520 -1.98 -46.14 27.37
CA SER A 520 -0.58 -46.47 27.58
C SER A 520 0.09 -47.02 26.34
N TYR A 521 1.00 -46.25 25.76
CA TYR A 521 2.33 -46.72 25.38
C TYR A 521 2.46 -48.11 24.72
N ASP A 522 1.57 -48.62 23.85
CA ASP A 522 1.77 -50.00 23.32
C ASP A 522 1.41 -50.23 21.83
N VAL A 523 2.46 -50.56 21.06
CA VAL A 523 2.53 -51.17 19.71
C VAL A 523 2.27 -50.25 18.49
N LYS A 524 3.38 -49.83 17.86
CA LYS A 524 3.39 -49.30 16.48
C LYS A 524 3.82 -50.39 15.50
N ASP A 525 2.90 -50.89 14.68
CA ASP A 525 3.30 -51.68 13.51
C ASP A 525 3.89 -50.73 12.45
N ILE A 526 4.94 -51.17 11.76
CA ILE A 526 5.63 -50.35 10.75
C ILE A 526 5.47 -51.00 9.38
N TYR A 527 5.09 -50.18 8.40
CA TYR A 527 4.91 -50.57 7.02
C TYR A 527 5.77 -49.69 6.12
N SER A 528 6.25 -50.24 5.00
CA SER A 528 6.75 -49.41 3.91
C SER A 528 5.60 -48.63 3.27
N LEU A 529 5.90 -47.56 2.52
CA LEU A 529 4.90 -46.80 1.75
C LEU A 529 4.07 -47.65 0.76
N LYS A 530 4.52 -48.87 0.43
CA LYS A 530 3.77 -49.82 -0.41
C LYS A 530 2.78 -50.70 0.38
N GLY A 531 2.66 -50.48 1.70
CA GLY A 531 1.81 -51.28 2.58
C GLY A 531 2.41 -52.65 2.93
N VAL A 532 3.68 -52.89 2.60
CA VAL A 532 4.37 -54.12 3.02
C VAL A 532 4.75 -53.95 4.49
N SER A 533 4.21 -54.82 5.34
CA SER A 533 4.58 -54.87 6.75
C SER A 533 6.06 -55.17 6.87
N ILE A 534 6.80 -54.24 7.49
CA ILE A 534 8.19 -54.45 7.87
C ILE A 534 8.25 -55.28 9.15
N LYS A 535 7.19 -55.20 9.97
CA LYS A 535 7.05 -55.98 11.19
C LYS A 535 5.62 -55.98 11.75
N LYS A 536 5.25 -57.09 12.41
CA LYS A 536 3.99 -57.26 13.15
C LYS A 536 4.30 -57.67 14.61
N GLY A 537 4.08 -56.77 15.58
CA GLY A 537 3.91 -57.07 17.01
C GLY A 537 5.03 -57.80 17.79
N GLN A 538 6.29 -57.37 17.74
CA GLN A 538 7.36 -58.00 18.57
C GLN A 538 8.13 -57.07 19.52
N TRP A 539 7.90 -55.75 19.51
CA TRP A 539 8.76 -54.79 20.24
C TRP A 539 7.93 -53.62 20.76
N ASN A 540 8.18 -53.19 22.00
CA ASN A 540 7.38 -52.17 22.68
C ASN A 540 8.24 -50.91 22.90
N ASP A 541 7.70 -49.75 22.47
CA ASP A 541 8.04 -48.37 22.90
C ASP A 541 9.25 -47.68 22.20
N TYR A 542 9.44 -46.35 21.99
CA TYR A 542 8.65 -45.19 21.47
C TYR A 542 9.62 -44.06 21.05
N GLY A 543 9.19 -43.24 20.08
CA GLY A 543 9.76 -41.92 19.75
C GLY A 543 10.73 -41.89 18.57
N GLU A 544 11.29 -43.05 18.25
CA GLU A 544 12.39 -43.17 17.31
C GLU A 544 11.87 -43.55 15.92
N PHE A 545 12.46 -42.92 14.92
CA PHE A 545 12.24 -43.19 13.52
C PHE A 545 13.56 -43.68 12.91
N PHE A 546 13.53 -44.14 11.66
CA PHE A 546 14.75 -44.68 11.03
C PHE A 546 15.85 -43.61 10.89
N GLY A 547 15.46 -42.35 10.83
CA GLY A 547 16.37 -41.22 10.81
C GLY A 547 17.17 -41.16 9.52
N LYS A 548 18.17 -40.27 9.50
CA LYS A 548 19.14 -40.15 8.40
C LYS A 548 20.05 -41.38 8.29
N ASP A 549 20.12 -42.16 9.36
CA ASP A 549 20.99 -43.33 9.48
C ASP A 549 20.32 -44.63 8.98
N ASP A 550 19.04 -44.58 8.57
CA ASP A 550 18.25 -45.72 8.09
C ASP A 550 18.19 -46.92 9.07
N LEU A 551 18.39 -46.65 10.37
CA LEU A 551 18.48 -47.65 11.43
C LEU A 551 17.57 -47.31 12.60
N LEU A 552 16.62 -48.21 12.88
CA LEU A 552 15.72 -48.10 14.02
C LEU A 552 16.19 -49.01 15.15
N LEU A 553 16.37 -48.45 16.35
CA LEU A 553 16.61 -49.24 17.56
C LEU A 553 15.31 -49.95 17.97
N VAL A 554 15.40 -51.26 18.20
CA VAL A 554 14.28 -52.05 18.70
C VAL A 554 14.53 -52.50 20.14
N LYS A 555 13.56 -52.20 21.01
CA LYS A 555 13.58 -52.56 22.43
C LYS A 555 12.36 -53.39 22.83
N TYR A 556 12.50 -54.23 23.85
CA TYR A 556 11.41 -54.98 24.46
C TYR A 556 11.21 -54.45 25.88
N ASN A 557 10.03 -53.88 26.15
CA ASN A 557 9.64 -53.43 27.48
C ASN A 557 8.98 -54.60 28.23
N TYR A 558 9.39 -54.84 29.47
CA TYR A 558 8.72 -55.76 30.37
C TYR A 558 8.65 -55.20 31.78
N LYS A 559 7.58 -55.53 32.50
CA LYS A 559 7.39 -55.15 33.89
C LYS A 559 7.90 -56.25 34.82
N LYS A 560 8.71 -55.90 35.81
CA LYS A 560 9.07 -56.78 36.94
C LYS A 560 8.94 -55.98 38.23
N ASN A 561 8.09 -56.45 39.16
CA ASN A 561 7.79 -55.78 40.44
C ASN A 561 7.34 -54.32 40.28
N ASN A 562 6.42 -54.03 39.34
CA ASN A 562 5.97 -52.67 39.01
C ASN A 562 7.05 -51.71 38.48
N VAL A 563 8.24 -52.21 38.17
CA VAL A 563 9.32 -51.46 37.52
C VAL A 563 9.40 -51.87 36.06
N HIS A 564 9.47 -50.89 35.15
CA HIS A 564 9.67 -51.11 33.73
C HIS A 564 11.15 -51.35 33.42
N TYR A 565 11.42 -52.39 32.64
CA TYR A 565 12.74 -52.74 32.13
C TYR A 565 12.72 -52.77 30.61
N TYR A 566 13.86 -52.41 30.01
CA TYR A 566 14.04 -52.44 28.56
C TYR A 566 15.18 -53.39 28.21
N ASP A 567 14.92 -54.35 27.32
CA ASP A 567 15.96 -55.12 26.65
C ASP A 567 16.20 -54.55 25.25
N TYR A 568 17.41 -54.05 24.99
CA TYR A 568 17.79 -53.49 23.70
C TYR A 568 18.25 -54.62 22.77
N LEU A 569 17.48 -54.93 21.73
CA LEU A 569 17.70 -56.17 20.97
C LEU A 569 18.48 -55.98 19.68
N GLY A 570 18.61 -54.73 19.23
CA GLY A 570 19.42 -54.37 18.10
C GLY A 570 18.90 -53.19 17.30
N PHE A 571 19.64 -52.84 16.26
CA PHE A 571 19.19 -51.92 15.23
C PHE A 571 18.73 -52.71 14.00
N ILE A 572 17.58 -52.33 13.43
CA ILE A 572 17.05 -52.89 12.20
C ILE A 572 17.10 -51.86 11.08
N ASN A 573 17.23 -52.31 9.83
CA ASN A 573 17.06 -51.46 8.66
C ASN A 573 15.59 -51.35 8.23
N LYS A 574 15.30 -50.51 7.23
CA LYS A 574 13.96 -50.34 6.63
C LYS A 574 13.35 -51.63 6.03
N LYS A 575 14.15 -52.69 5.83
CA LYS A 575 13.66 -54.04 5.44
C LYS A 575 13.32 -54.93 6.64
N GLY A 576 13.44 -54.42 7.87
CA GLY A 576 13.22 -55.17 9.11
C GLY A 576 14.36 -56.13 9.47
N THR A 577 15.46 -56.14 8.69
CA THR A 577 16.63 -56.97 8.95
C THR A 577 17.43 -56.38 10.10
N LYS A 578 17.76 -57.20 11.10
CA LYS A 578 18.66 -56.80 12.20
C LYS A 578 20.08 -56.64 11.68
N ILE A 579 20.61 -55.43 11.76
CA ILE A 579 21.98 -55.09 11.33
C ILE A 579 22.95 -55.19 12.51
N ILE A 580 22.56 -54.66 13.67
CA ILE A 580 23.42 -54.60 14.86
C ILE A 580 22.73 -55.33 16.01
N ASN A 581 23.44 -56.20 16.70
CA ASN A 581 22.98 -56.84 17.94
C ASN A 581 23.57 -56.12 19.15
N THR A 582 22.71 -55.63 20.04
CA THR A 582 23.09 -54.79 21.18
C THR A 582 23.06 -55.52 22.52
N LYS A 583 22.84 -56.85 22.54
CA LYS A 583 22.77 -57.64 23.79
C LYS A 583 23.98 -57.53 24.70
N LYS A 584 25.15 -57.15 24.18
CA LYS A 584 26.37 -56.94 24.97
C LYS A 584 26.42 -55.60 25.70
N TYR A 585 25.48 -54.69 25.43
CA TYR A 585 25.41 -53.36 26.04
C TYR A 585 24.31 -53.30 27.12
N LEU A 586 24.52 -52.49 28.16
CA LEU A 586 23.52 -52.21 29.20
C LEU A 586 22.46 -51.23 28.72
N GLN A 587 22.91 -50.22 27.98
CA GLN A 587 22.07 -49.14 27.49
C GLN A 587 22.50 -48.76 26.09
N VAL A 588 21.54 -48.39 25.27
CA VAL A 588 21.73 -47.99 23.88
C VAL A 588 20.86 -46.76 23.64
N LYS A 589 21.43 -45.73 23.02
CA LYS A 589 20.69 -44.58 22.50
C LYS A 589 20.53 -44.72 20.98
N PRO A 590 19.56 -44.03 20.35
CA PRO A 590 19.34 -44.10 18.91
C PRO A 590 20.55 -43.61 18.12
N PHE A 591 20.61 -43.99 16.86
CA PHE A 591 21.50 -43.35 15.91
C PHE A 591 21.09 -41.88 15.74
N SER A 592 22.11 -41.03 15.65
CA SER A 592 21.95 -39.61 15.33
C SER A 592 23.24 -39.15 14.67
N ASN A 593 23.12 -38.57 13.48
CA ASN A 593 24.26 -38.05 12.72
C ASN A 593 25.39 -39.08 12.53
N GLY A 594 25.05 -40.36 12.33
CA GLY A 594 26.00 -41.43 11.99
C GLY A 594 26.49 -42.30 13.15
N LEU A 595 26.22 -41.93 14.41
CA LEU A 595 26.73 -42.65 15.58
C LEU A 595 25.64 -42.90 16.63
N ALA A 596 25.76 -44.01 17.35
CA ALA A 596 24.91 -44.34 18.49
C ALA A 596 25.74 -44.50 19.77
N ALA A 597 25.28 -43.86 20.86
CA ALA A 597 25.90 -44.01 22.17
C ALA A 597 25.50 -45.36 22.79
N VAL A 598 26.47 -46.12 23.27
CA VAL A 598 26.28 -47.43 23.89
C VAL A 598 27.05 -47.54 25.20
N LYS A 599 26.41 -48.13 26.23
CA LYS A 599 27.03 -48.38 27.54
C LYS A 599 27.43 -49.83 27.66
N ASP A 600 28.70 -50.08 27.87
CA ASP A 600 29.25 -51.43 27.96
C ASP A 600 28.83 -52.15 29.26
N LYS A 601 28.63 -53.48 29.16
CA LYS A 601 28.22 -54.31 30.30
C LYS A 601 29.33 -54.53 31.32
N GLU A 602 30.58 -54.60 30.89
CA GLU A 602 31.71 -54.95 31.76
C GLU A 602 32.26 -53.70 32.43
N SER A 603 32.71 -52.72 31.63
CA SER A 603 33.31 -51.45 32.08
C SER A 603 32.32 -50.44 32.65
N LYS A 604 31.01 -50.65 32.44
CA LYS A 604 29.93 -49.72 32.81
C LYS A 604 30.10 -48.30 32.24
N SER A 605 30.94 -48.14 31.21
CA SER A 605 31.27 -46.86 30.60
C SER A 605 30.61 -46.73 29.23
N TRP A 606 30.35 -45.49 28.80
CA TRP A 606 29.80 -45.17 27.49
C TRP A 606 30.90 -44.99 26.44
N GLY A 607 30.58 -45.43 25.24
CA GLY A 607 31.31 -45.21 24.00
C GLY A 607 30.33 -45.04 22.83
N TYR A 608 30.83 -45.03 21.61
CA TYR A 608 30.00 -44.89 20.41
C TYR A 608 30.30 -45.95 19.37
N ILE A 609 29.24 -46.43 18.73
CA ILE A 609 29.30 -47.33 17.59
C ILE A 609 28.88 -46.62 16.29
N ASP A 610 29.47 -47.05 15.19
CA ASP A 610 29.03 -46.68 13.84
C ASP A 610 27.84 -47.53 13.36
N THR A 611 27.32 -47.22 12.17
CA THR A 611 26.17 -47.92 11.54
C THR A 611 26.44 -49.39 11.19
N THR A 612 27.69 -49.85 11.29
CA THR A 612 28.06 -51.28 11.18
C THR A 612 28.07 -51.99 12.54
N GLY A 613 27.97 -51.24 13.64
CA GLY A 613 28.05 -51.73 15.01
C GLY A 613 29.48 -51.79 15.56
N LYS A 614 30.47 -51.28 14.82
CA LYS A 614 31.86 -51.21 15.28
C LYS A 614 32.01 -50.05 16.26
N VAL A 615 32.71 -50.30 17.36
CA VAL A 615 33.06 -49.26 18.33
C VAL A 615 34.10 -48.33 17.70
N VAL A 616 33.74 -47.07 17.50
CA VAL A 616 34.61 -46.03 16.93
C VAL A 616 35.07 -45.01 17.97
N ILE A 617 34.32 -44.88 19.06
CA ILE A 617 34.75 -44.15 20.27
C ILE A 617 34.76 -45.15 21.44
N PRO A 618 35.93 -45.41 22.06
CA PRO A 618 36.03 -46.40 23.14
C PRO A 618 35.18 -46.07 24.37
N PHE A 619 34.95 -47.07 25.23
CA PHE A 619 34.18 -46.94 26.47
C PHE A 619 34.94 -46.16 27.55
N LEU A 620 34.89 -44.83 27.48
CA LEU A 620 35.71 -43.92 28.29
C LEU A 620 34.89 -42.99 29.19
N TYR A 621 33.57 -42.93 28.98
CA TYR A 621 32.72 -41.88 29.54
C TYR A 621 31.76 -42.40 30.60
N ASN A 622 31.52 -41.62 31.64
CA ASN A 622 30.51 -41.91 32.66
C ASN A 622 29.09 -41.74 32.09
N GLU A 623 28.92 -40.78 31.19
CA GLU A 623 27.67 -40.48 30.47
C GLU A 623 27.97 -40.00 29.05
N ALA A 624 27.06 -40.30 28.12
CA ALA A 624 27.18 -39.90 26.72
C ALA A 624 25.80 -39.62 26.11
N ASN A 625 25.67 -38.50 25.38
CA ASN A 625 24.46 -38.13 24.65
C ASN A 625 24.57 -38.45 23.14
N ALA A 626 23.43 -38.40 22.44
CA ALA A 626 23.39 -38.59 21.00
C ALA A 626 24.23 -37.51 20.29
N PHE A 627 24.89 -37.88 19.19
CA PHE A 627 25.64 -36.94 18.39
C PHE A 627 24.70 -35.92 17.73
N GLN A 628 25.02 -34.64 17.90
CA GLN A 628 24.57 -33.59 16.99
C GLN A 628 25.45 -33.62 15.73
N GLU A 629 25.28 -32.70 14.78
CA GLU A 629 26.01 -32.76 13.51
C GLU A 629 27.53 -32.91 13.69
N ARG A 630 28.09 -32.13 14.64
CA ARG A 630 29.54 -32.03 14.88
C ARG A 630 29.99 -32.68 16.18
N TYR A 631 29.24 -32.46 17.26
CA TYR A 631 29.70 -32.82 18.60
C TYR A 631 28.66 -33.62 19.39
N ALA A 632 29.16 -34.33 20.39
CA ALA A 632 28.34 -34.95 21.42
C ALA A 632 28.76 -34.48 22.81
N TYR A 633 27.76 -34.24 23.65
CA TYR A 633 27.99 -34.03 25.08
C TYR A 633 28.30 -35.37 25.77
N VAL A 634 29.39 -35.39 26.52
CA VAL A 634 29.82 -36.53 27.34
C VAL A 634 30.29 -36.06 28.71
N VAL A 635 30.22 -36.95 29.70
CA VAL A 635 30.77 -36.70 31.04
C VAL A 635 31.92 -37.67 31.30
N LYS A 636 33.07 -37.13 31.70
CA LYS A 636 34.23 -37.92 32.15
C LYS A 636 34.75 -37.35 33.46
N ASN A 637 34.88 -38.19 34.50
CA ASN A 637 35.39 -37.76 35.81
C ASN A 637 34.66 -36.52 36.38
N LYS A 638 33.33 -36.46 36.21
CA LYS A 638 32.45 -35.33 36.58
C LYS A 638 32.65 -34.04 35.75
N GLU A 639 33.45 -34.07 34.68
CA GLU A 639 33.61 -32.94 33.78
C GLU A 639 32.71 -33.09 32.54
N ALA A 640 31.99 -32.03 32.20
CA ALA A 640 31.15 -31.93 31.01
C ALA A 640 32.00 -31.53 29.79
N LEU A 641 32.00 -32.36 28.74
CA LEU A 641 32.82 -32.18 27.55
C LEU A 641 31.96 -32.28 26.28
N LEU A 642 32.29 -31.47 25.27
CA LEU A 642 31.87 -31.66 23.89
C LEU A 642 33.00 -32.34 23.13
N ILE A 643 32.72 -33.50 22.56
CA ILE A 643 33.68 -34.28 21.77
C ILE A 643 33.26 -34.37 20.31
N ASP A 644 34.23 -34.40 19.41
CA ASP A 644 33.99 -34.69 17.99
C ASP A 644 33.86 -36.20 17.73
N LYS A 645 33.54 -36.55 16.47
CA LYS A 645 33.38 -37.95 16.01
C LYS A 645 34.68 -38.78 16.07
N ASN A 646 35.84 -38.14 16.24
CA ASN A 646 37.15 -38.78 16.42
C ASN A 646 37.56 -38.84 17.89
N ASN A 647 36.64 -38.59 18.82
CA ASN A 647 36.90 -38.58 20.27
C ASN A 647 37.83 -37.45 20.74
N LYS A 648 38.01 -36.39 19.96
CA LYS A 648 38.79 -35.22 20.38
C LYS A 648 37.88 -34.28 21.17
N VAL A 649 38.34 -33.84 22.34
CA VAL A 649 37.65 -32.81 23.12
C VAL A 649 37.74 -31.49 22.35
N PHE A 650 36.57 -30.97 21.96
CA PHE A 650 36.44 -29.65 21.36
C PHE A 650 36.34 -28.58 22.44
N LYS A 651 35.47 -28.78 23.43
CA LYS A 651 35.21 -27.80 24.49
C LYS A 651 34.83 -28.47 25.80
N LYS A 652 35.28 -27.89 26.91
CA LYS A 652 34.78 -28.22 28.26
C LYS A 652 33.72 -27.19 28.65
N LEU A 653 32.56 -27.67 29.09
CA LEU A 653 31.48 -26.82 29.60
C LEU A 653 31.72 -26.53 31.10
N PRO A 654 31.26 -25.38 31.60
CA PRO A 654 31.56 -24.94 32.97
C PRO A 654 30.88 -25.83 34.03
N ASP A 655 29.77 -26.47 33.68
CA ASP A 655 29.03 -27.38 34.56
C ASP A 655 28.29 -28.45 33.72
N THR A 656 27.73 -29.44 34.40
CA THR A 656 26.81 -30.40 33.82
C THR A 656 25.41 -29.80 33.61
N TYR A 657 24.63 -30.39 32.69
CA TYR A 657 23.28 -29.91 32.43
C TYR A 657 22.26 -30.38 33.48
N SER A 658 21.35 -29.49 33.88
CA SER A 658 20.14 -29.79 34.65
C SER A 658 19.01 -30.30 33.74
N SER A 659 18.94 -29.79 32.50
CA SER A 659 18.05 -30.29 31.46
C SER A 659 18.66 -30.09 30.07
N ALA A 660 18.23 -30.91 29.10
CA ALA A 660 18.70 -30.79 27.72
C ALA A 660 17.58 -31.10 26.72
N SER A 661 17.54 -30.33 25.63
CA SER A 661 16.80 -30.67 24.41
C SER A 661 17.77 -31.36 23.45
N LEU A 662 17.45 -32.57 22.99
CA LEU A 662 18.33 -33.39 22.16
C LEU A 662 17.60 -33.95 20.93
N PRO A 663 17.22 -33.10 19.97
CA PRO A 663 16.65 -33.56 18.71
C PRO A 663 17.65 -34.45 17.95
N LEU A 664 17.19 -35.65 17.55
CA LEU A 664 17.98 -36.59 16.74
C LEU A 664 18.19 -36.04 15.33
N ASP A 665 19.30 -36.41 14.69
CA ASP A 665 19.64 -36.04 13.30
C ASP A 665 19.62 -34.54 13.01
N SER A 666 19.91 -33.73 14.03
CA SER A 666 19.92 -32.27 13.97
C SER A 666 21.20 -31.69 14.58
N ASN A 667 21.30 -30.36 14.60
CA ASN A 667 22.29 -29.59 15.36
C ASN A 667 21.64 -28.58 16.31
N GLU A 668 20.41 -28.86 16.77
CA GLU A 668 19.59 -27.92 17.55
C GLU A 668 19.57 -28.23 19.05
N ALA A 669 20.50 -29.06 19.53
CA ALA A 669 20.59 -29.34 20.96
C ALA A 669 20.78 -28.06 21.79
N LYS A 670 20.15 -28.08 22.97
CA LYS A 670 20.33 -27.06 24.01
C LYS A 670 20.64 -27.75 25.32
N TYR A 671 21.64 -27.25 26.03
CA TYR A 671 22.09 -27.74 27.33
C TYR A 671 21.89 -26.63 28.36
N HIS A 672 20.90 -26.78 29.23
CA HIS A 672 20.67 -25.86 30.35
C HIS A 672 21.47 -26.36 31.55
N LEU A 673 22.50 -25.62 31.96
CA LEU A 673 23.47 -26.01 32.98
C LEU A 673 22.97 -25.72 34.39
N TYR A 674 23.50 -26.44 35.39
CA TYR A 674 23.16 -26.20 36.81
C TYR A 674 23.59 -24.82 37.31
N ASN A 675 24.56 -24.19 36.66
CA ASN A 675 24.97 -22.81 36.93
C ASN A 675 24.00 -21.74 36.35
N GLY A 676 22.92 -22.16 35.68
CA GLY A 676 21.90 -21.28 35.08
C GLY A 676 22.18 -20.86 33.64
N GLU A 677 23.32 -21.23 33.06
CA GLU A 677 23.66 -20.90 31.67
C GLU A 677 23.09 -21.90 30.66
N THR A 678 22.79 -21.45 29.44
CA THR A 678 22.35 -22.33 28.35
C THR A 678 23.38 -22.35 27.22
N TYR A 679 23.74 -23.54 26.75
CA TYR A 679 24.66 -23.71 25.63
C TYR A 679 23.99 -24.44 24.46
N ASP A 680 24.33 -24.07 23.22
CA ASP A 680 23.88 -24.77 22.01
C ASP A 680 24.71 -26.06 21.73
N ALA A 681 24.35 -26.79 20.67
CA ALA A 681 25.03 -28.02 20.23
C ALA A 681 26.54 -27.85 19.96
N ASP A 682 26.96 -26.63 19.64
CA ASP A 682 28.35 -26.28 19.34
C ASP A 682 29.08 -25.67 20.54
N GLY A 683 28.42 -25.62 21.70
CA GLY A 683 28.98 -25.10 22.93
C GLY A 683 29.09 -23.59 22.98
N ASN A 684 28.29 -22.85 22.21
CA ASN A 684 28.17 -21.40 22.35
C ASN A 684 27.12 -21.05 23.42
N LEU A 685 27.39 -20.03 24.21
CA LEU A 685 26.44 -19.52 25.20
C LEU A 685 25.25 -18.89 24.47
N VAL A 686 24.05 -19.43 24.73
CA VAL A 686 22.79 -18.88 24.24
C VAL A 686 22.40 -17.73 25.16
N LYS A 687 22.49 -16.50 24.67
CA LYS A 687 21.95 -15.34 25.39
C LYS A 687 20.44 -15.40 25.28
N ASP A 688 19.76 -15.67 26.39
CA ASP A 688 18.30 -15.53 26.44
C ASP A 688 17.96 -14.09 26.05
N LYS A 689 17.17 -13.92 24.98
CA LYS A 689 16.48 -12.66 24.76
C LYS A 689 15.56 -12.49 25.97
N GLU A 690 15.75 -11.40 26.71
CA GLU A 690 14.82 -10.95 27.74
C GLU A 690 13.38 -11.20 27.27
N SER A 691 12.64 -11.96 28.08
CA SER A 691 11.19 -12.06 28.00
C SER A 691 10.62 -10.64 28.02
N LYS A 692 10.15 -10.17 26.87
CA LYS A 692 9.27 -9.00 26.77
C LYS A 692 7.84 -9.39 27.11
#